data_AF-A0A502KX13-F1
#
_entry.id   AF-A0A502KX13-F1
#
_cell.length_a   1.000
_cell.length_b   1.000
_cell.length_c   1.000
_cell.angle_alpha   90.00
_cell.angle_beta   90.00
_cell.angle_gamma   90.00
#
_symmetry.space_group_name_H-M   'P 1'
#
loop_
_entity.id
_entity.type
_entity.pdbx_description
1 polymer ?
#
loop_
_entity_poly.entity_id
_entity_poly.type
_entity_poly.pdbx_seq_one_letter_code
_entity_poly.pdbx_strand_id
1 'polypeptide(L)'
;MKKMTLTLLVYLFTFTAEAKLIPSEILFSQPEFSMAQLAPSGKYLSITEKGDKGVKIVIVDSKTFETYVAASFHKQQKLTNYVWLNDSQIYIQISQNNKRFEYIYDFTFKQTSKENKFNLIKNGYIVNWLPDEPEKVLFTKKNNKNRHVLYKVALNDLKNNNLKNAAILDISERNIGDYFFDVRFKRIVTTEVEPETNDIILKWRPLKSKKWQTLLTFKDKDYQFTPVGFISEDLLAVLSNKDTDKVVLHEFNIKTQKLGKILFQHQKYDLANAELDDNGTLQSVHYYKHGLYTKQYFDPQNKNFSARLSKTFQGKTAFIIDSSLDGSVNLIYTVSSDHPGRFLLYDNTKDKLQSIEYSYPKLEDYAFAKTEHINIKGADGTSLEAFLTKPNTGSLDHKTLLVMPHGGPIGVQEIDYFSAKIQYLVNQGFSILRVNFRGSAGFGKAFLEQGVGQFGKLIEQDITSAVDHVTTQYKFNHMCSMGSSYGGYSSVMLAMKYPSKYQCVVAAYGIYDLPLLFNESNYRASDEFRKNIASVVGELNESHISSSPVYMTDKLQSPILLIAGTDDNIATIEHTNRFNYVLQKHNKNIERIDYQRTGHGHSTLWGARHEALSVVDFLYKTLALPRPMPDNLSEKESSAVAEDYALLADSYNFEYRVEKNIKKAHEYYTSAAKYKHSRSLFNLGAYYHQGNIVEKSFAKALKYYKESATQDYAGAHQRLGRLYMEGEEVTQDFDQAFMHLTKAVELDKSDENQMRLGRFYCIANKKYQDLTKCIDSFKFTDKSRKEWKNINKFKKVEYAKIFTDGSYTQKELQRLQEMIITDYELTNLNVTIEVEESGIFHFQESNKFGESGMNELVNDGNSASYQKGIDASYGLYFSTDLPGMASYKDNTALIVKWSKIDKTGSSETLSNRILWGNTKGSWFSTRNITNKDEAGNYQLEIFDLNKRELYQRKFTIN
;
A
#
# COMPACT_ATOMS: atom_id res chain seq x y z
N MET A 1 -26.86 65.40 17.30
CA MET A 1 -27.22 64.90 15.95
C MET A 1 -25.93 64.44 15.30
N LYS A 2 -25.71 63.24 14.75
CA LYS A 2 -26.46 62.00 14.57
C LYS A 2 -25.41 60.86 14.62
N LYS A 3 -25.78 59.74 15.24
CA LYS A 3 -25.07 58.45 15.17
C LYS A 3 -24.92 58.01 13.71
N MET A 4 -23.75 57.49 13.33
CA MET A 4 -23.62 56.64 12.15
C MET A 4 -22.85 55.38 12.55
N THR A 5 -23.62 54.40 13.01
CA THR A 5 -23.23 53.01 13.23
C THR A 5 -22.94 52.40 11.85
N LEU A 6 -21.66 52.19 11.53
CA LEU A 6 -21.27 51.38 10.38
C LEU A 6 -21.22 49.92 10.83
N THR A 7 -22.36 49.25 10.73
CA THR A 7 -22.47 47.80 10.94
C THR A 7 -21.76 47.11 9.78
N LEU A 8 -20.52 46.68 10.00
CA LEU A 8 -19.81 45.81 9.07
C LEU A 8 -20.47 44.43 9.16
N LEU A 9 -21.44 44.18 8.27
CA LEU A 9 -22.02 42.85 8.06
C LEU A 9 -20.91 41.95 7.49
N VAL A 10 -20.23 41.21 8.35
CA VAL A 10 -19.44 40.05 7.92
C VAL A 10 -20.47 39.02 7.46
N TYR A 11 -20.68 38.93 6.14
CA TYR A 11 -21.31 37.78 5.52
C TYR A 11 -20.39 36.58 5.78
N LEU A 12 -20.62 35.90 6.90
CA LEU A 12 -20.26 34.49 7.06
C LEU A 12 -21.06 33.74 6.00
N PHE A 13 -20.48 33.60 4.80
CA PHE A 13 -20.88 32.53 3.90
C PHE A 13 -20.55 31.22 4.62
N THR A 14 -21.51 30.71 5.39
CA THR A 14 -21.56 29.29 5.71
C THR A 14 -21.78 28.59 4.38
N PHE A 15 -20.71 28.23 3.69
CA PHE A 15 -20.78 27.15 2.72
C PHE A 15 -21.25 25.95 3.52
N THR A 16 -22.55 25.62 3.43
CA THR A 16 -23.02 24.29 3.77
C THR A 16 -22.35 23.39 2.75
N ALA A 17 -21.21 22.81 3.12
CA ALA A 17 -20.64 21.71 2.36
C ALA A 17 -21.70 20.62 2.38
N GLU A 18 -22.45 20.48 1.28
CA GLU A 18 -23.24 19.28 1.05
C GLU A 18 -22.29 18.08 1.23
N ALA A 19 -22.75 17.08 1.98
CA ALA A 19 -21.93 15.94 2.33
C ALA A 19 -21.72 15.05 1.10
N LYS A 20 -20.60 15.26 0.40
CA LYS A 20 -20.22 14.54 -0.82
C LYS A 20 -19.65 13.16 -0.51
N LEU A 21 -19.83 12.21 -1.43
CA LEU A 21 -19.05 10.98 -1.42
C LEU A 21 -17.55 11.29 -1.59
N ILE A 22 -16.73 10.67 -0.75
CA ILE A 22 -15.29 10.86 -0.71
C ILE A 22 -14.65 9.77 -1.58
N PRO A 23 -13.89 10.14 -2.63
CA PRO A 23 -13.21 9.14 -3.45
C PRO A 23 -12.29 8.27 -2.60
N SER A 24 -12.47 6.95 -2.67
CA SER A 24 -11.68 6.05 -1.83
C SER A 24 -10.18 6.09 -2.19
N GLU A 25 -9.83 6.48 -3.42
CA GLU A 25 -8.43 6.70 -3.83
C GLU A 25 -7.71 7.75 -3.00
N ILE A 26 -8.37 8.89 -2.74
CA ILE A 26 -7.77 9.96 -1.93
C ILE A 26 -7.84 9.66 -0.44
N LEU A 27 -8.88 8.94 0.00
CA LEU A 27 -9.07 8.58 1.39
C LEU A 27 -8.05 7.53 1.86
N PHE A 28 -7.76 6.53 1.01
CA PHE A 28 -6.72 5.52 1.23
C PHE A 28 -5.38 5.97 0.64
N SER A 29 -4.95 7.19 0.99
CA SER A 29 -3.65 7.74 0.60
C SER A 29 -2.68 7.82 1.78
N GLN A 30 -1.41 8.10 1.51
CA GLN A 30 -0.43 8.42 2.56
C GLN A 30 -0.46 9.93 2.85
N PRO A 31 -0.09 10.35 4.06
CA PRO A 31 0.05 11.78 4.34
C PRO A 31 1.11 12.36 3.38
N GLU A 32 0.78 13.51 2.81
CA GLU A 32 1.70 14.28 1.97
C GLU A 32 2.73 14.99 2.85
N PHE A 33 2.29 15.52 3.99
CA PHE A 33 3.14 16.18 4.96
C PHE A 33 3.23 15.43 6.28
N SER A 34 4.45 15.19 6.76
CA SER A 34 4.71 14.48 8.02
C SER A 34 6.04 14.87 8.66
N MET A 35 6.34 14.35 9.85
CA MET A 35 7.62 14.55 10.56
C MET A 35 8.08 16.02 10.58
N ALA A 36 7.33 16.90 11.25
CA ALA A 36 7.70 18.31 11.39
C ALA A 36 8.49 18.57 12.69
N GLN A 37 9.52 19.43 12.64
CA GLN A 37 10.39 19.78 13.78
C GLN A 37 10.80 21.26 13.73
N LEU A 38 11.10 21.85 14.88
CA LEU A 38 11.67 23.20 14.98
C LEU A 38 13.20 23.13 15.02
N ALA A 39 13.84 24.10 14.35
CA ALA A 39 15.24 24.38 14.63
C ALA A 39 15.37 24.91 16.08
N PRO A 40 16.53 24.73 16.75
CA PRO A 40 16.70 25.12 18.15
C PRO A 40 16.31 26.57 18.48
N SER A 41 16.58 27.54 17.58
CA SER A 41 16.15 28.93 17.80
C SER A 41 14.68 29.22 17.51
N GLY A 42 13.93 28.30 16.91
CA GLY A 42 12.59 28.54 16.38
C GLY A 42 12.53 29.41 15.11
N LYS A 43 13.67 29.84 14.56
CA LYS A 43 13.72 30.64 13.32
C LYS A 43 13.26 29.85 12.09
N TYR A 44 13.55 28.56 12.06
CA TYR A 44 13.14 27.67 10.99
C TYR A 44 12.38 26.49 11.56
N LEU A 45 11.51 25.92 10.74
CA LEU A 45 10.96 24.58 10.96
C LEU A 45 11.26 23.72 9.74
N SER A 46 11.31 22.43 9.94
CA SER A 46 11.40 21.43 8.89
C SER A 46 10.11 20.62 8.85
N ILE A 47 9.75 20.15 7.66
CA ILE A 47 8.64 19.22 7.45
C ILE A 47 9.00 18.31 6.28
N THR A 48 8.60 17.04 6.35
CA THR A 48 8.76 16.14 5.20
C THR A 48 7.57 16.28 4.27
N GLU A 49 7.85 16.40 2.98
CA GLU A 49 6.86 16.42 1.89
C GLU A 49 7.07 15.18 1.02
N LYS A 50 6.02 14.40 0.83
CA LYS A 50 6.04 13.22 -0.03
C LYS A 50 5.42 13.55 -1.39
N GLY A 51 6.20 13.37 -2.46
CA GLY A 51 5.72 13.47 -3.84
C GLY A 51 5.96 12.22 -4.66
N ASP A 52 5.66 12.29 -5.96
CA ASP A 52 5.76 11.14 -6.87
C ASP A 52 7.18 10.59 -7.05
N LYS A 53 8.19 11.45 -6.85
CA LYS A 53 9.61 11.11 -7.01
C LYS A 53 10.27 10.60 -5.72
N GLY A 54 9.57 10.69 -4.58
CA GLY A 54 10.05 10.25 -3.27
C GLY A 54 9.73 11.26 -2.16
N VAL A 55 10.58 11.34 -1.14
CA VAL A 55 10.37 12.21 0.04
C VAL A 55 11.36 13.36 0.02
N LYS A 56 10.92 14.55 0.42
CA LYS A 56 11.75 15.74 0.58
C LYS A 56 11.73 16.19 2.03
N ILE A 57 12.81 16.84 2.48
CA ILE A 57 12.80 17.66 3.69
C ILE A 57 12.68 19.11 3.23
N VAL A 58 11.60 19.78 3.62
CA VAL A 58 11.31 21.17 3.33
C VAL A 58 11.55 21.98 4.59
N ILE A 59 12.33 23.06 4.47
CA ILE A 59 12.57 24.03 5.53
C ILE A 59 11.66 25.23 5.28
N VAL A 60 10.99 25.70 6.33
CA VAL A 60 10.08 26.84 6.30
C VAL A 60 10.62 27.90 7.26
N ASP A 61 10.75 29.14 6.80
CA ASP A 61 11.03 30.28 7.66
C ASP A 61 9.80 30.58 8.53
N SER A 62 9.98 30.58 9.85
CA SER A 62 8.88 30.67 10.80
C SER A 62 8.17 32.03 10.80
N LYS A 63 8.79 33.07 10.23
CA LYS A 63 8.24 34.43 10.13
C LYS A 63 7.64 34.71 8.76
N THR A 64 8.34 34.36 7.69
CA THR A 64 7.92 34.68 6.31
C THR A 64 7.09 33.57 5.66
N PHE A 65 7.13 32.35 6.20
CA PHE A 65 6.56 31.14 5.60
C PHE A 65 7.13 30.80 4.22
N GLU A 66 8.26 31.40 3.84
CA GLU A 66 8.99 31.00 2.64
C GLU A 66 9.57 29.60 2.84
N THR A 67 9.50 28.79 1.79
CA THR A 67 9.90 27.38 1.82
C THR A 67 11.17 27.14 1.01
N TYR A 68 11.99 26.18 1.45
CA TYR A 68 13.20 25.74 0.77
C TYR A 68 13.35 24.21 0.86
N VAL A 69 13.58 23.53 -0.26
CA VAL A 69 13.83 22.08 -0.26
C VAL A 69 15.28 21.81 0.13
N ALA A 70 15.52 21.33 1.36
CA ALA A 70 16.86 21.01 1.86
C ALA A 70 17.41 19.71 1.28
N ALA A 71 16.60 18.65 1.29
CA ALA A 71 17.01 17.33 0.82
C ALA A 71 15.89 16.66 0.03
N SER A 72 16.25 15.82 -0.94
CA SER A 72 15.31 15.00 -1.70
C SER A 72 15.85 13.57 -1.78
N PHE A 73 14.97 12.60 -1.53
CA PHE A 73 15.28 11.17 -1.48
C PHE A 73 14.39 10.44 -2.48
N HIS A 74 15.00 9.59 -3.30
CA HIS A 74 14.26 8.78 -4.27
C HIS A 74 13.48 7.64 -3.60
N LYS A 75 12.52 7.03 -4.31
CA LYS A 75 11.70 5.92 -3.77
C LYS A 75 12.50 4.75 -3.19
N GLN A 76 13.71 4.48 -3.67
CA GLN A 76 14.60 3.43 -3.15
C GLN A 76 15.37 3.85 -1.89
N GLN A 77 15.37 5.14 -1.55
CA GLN A 77 16.01 5.72 -0.37
C GLN A 77 14.92 6.08 0.64
N LYS A 78 14.78 5.24 1.67
CA LYS A 78 13.80 5.47 2.73
C LYS A 78 14.42 6.41 3.78
N LEU A 79 13.93 7.63 3.88
CA LEU A 79 14.20 8.49 5.04
C LEU A 79 13.65 7.80 6.30
N THR A 80 14.52 7.48 7.25
CA THR A 80 14.13 6.79 8.50
C THR A 80 14.00 7.75 9.66
N ASN A 81 14.87 8.77 9.74
CA ASN A 81 14.82 9.80 10.76
C ASN A 81 15.63 11.03 10.32
N TYR A 82 15.36 12.18 10.92
CA TYR A 82 16.26 13.33 10.87
C TYR A 82 16.06 14.20 12.13
N VAL A 83 17.08 14.95 12.52
CA VAL A 83 17.05 15.82 13.72
C VAL A 83 17.89 17.08 13.46
N TRP A 84 17.44 18.23 13.95
CA TRP A 84 18.25 19.45 13.96
C TRP A 84 19.40 19.35 14.96
N LEU A 85 20.63 19.63 14.51
CA LEU A 85 21.81 19.73 15.39
C LEU A 85 21.99 21.16 15.90
N ASN A 86 21.71 22.13 15.03
CA ASN A 86 21.70 23.57 15.26
C ASN A 86 20.91 24.23 14.11
N ASP A 87 20.83 25.56 14.09
CA ASP A 87 20.08 26.32 13.08
C ASP A 87 20.59 26.21 11.64
N SER A 88 21.76 25.60 11.42
CA SER A 88 22.38 25.46 10.10
C SER A 88 22.73 24.02 9.74
N GLN A 89 22.42 23.03 10.59
CA GLN A 89 22.83 21.65 10.37
C GLN A 89 21.77 20.64 10.79
N ILE A 90 21.51 19.67 9.90
CA ILE A 90 20.55 18.60 10.12
C ILE A 90 21.25 17.25 10.02
N TYR A 91 21.05 16.39 11.00
CA TYR A 91 21.45 15.00 10.95
C TYR A 91 20.35 14.16 10.31
N ILE A 92 20.69 13.36 9.30
CA ILE A 92 19.74 12.62 8.47
C ILE A 92 20.12 11.13 8.45
N GLN A 93 19.14 10.26 8.64
CA GLN A 93 19.29 8.82 8.51
C GLN A 93 18.42 8.30 7.37
N ILE A 94 19.03 7.56 6.45
CA ILE A 94 18.31 6.88 5.36
C ILE A 94 18.65 5.39 5.33
N SER A 95 17.72 4.60 4.82
CA SER A 95 17.93 3.19 4.49
C SER A 95 17.84 3.01 2.97
N GLN A 96 18.83 2.32 2.39
CA GLN A 96 18.88 1.97 0.97
C GLN A 96 19.42 0.55 0.83
N ASN A 97 18.68 -0.35 0.17
CA ASN A 97 19.03 -1.77 0.02
C ASN A 97 19.36 -2.46 1.35
N ASN A 98 18.52 -2.25 2.38
CA ASN A 98 18.71 -2.72 3.76
C ASN A 98 20.02 -2.27 4.45
N LYS A 99 20.75 -1.31 3.86
CA LYS A 99 21.90 -0.65 4.49
C LYS A 99 21.48 0.71 5.01
N ARG A 100 21.92 1.05 6.22
CA ARG A 100 21.70 2.35 6.85
C ARG A 100 22.84 3.30 6.50
N PHE A 101 22.50 4.52 6.15
CA PHE A 101 23.43 5.61 5.87
C PHE A 101 23.05 6.81 6.73
N GLU A 102 24.06 7.52 7.21
CA GLU A 102 23.88 8.64 8.12
C GLU A 102 24.65 9.84 7.60
N TYR A 103 24.01 11.00 7.59
CA TYR A 103 24.55 12.21 6.99
C TYR A 103 24.43 13.39 7.94
N ILE A 104 25.39 14.31 7.85
CA ILE A 104 25.21 15.69 8.32
C ILE A 104 25.05 16.56 7.09
N TYR A 105 23.92 17.25 7.02
CA TYR A 105 23.57 18.21 5.98
C TYR A 105 23.79 19.62 6.50
N ASP A 106 24.68 20.36 5.83
CA ASP A 106 24.86 21.80 6.07
C ASP A 106 23.82 22.59 5.26
N PHE A 107 23.11 23.49 5.95
CA PHE A 107 21.99 24.26 5.45
C PHE A 107 22.31 25.77 5.47
N THR A 108 22.03 26.42 4.34
CA THR A 108 21.95 27.88 4.22
C THR A 108 20.64 28.25 3.52
N PHE A 109 19.74 28.95 4.23
CA PHE A 109 18.44 29.33 3.67
C PHE A 109 18.59 30.23 2.44
N LYS A 110 17.78 29.99 1.40
CA LYS A 110 17.77 30.72 0.11
C LYS A 110 19.04 30.65 -0.75
N GLN A 111 20.07 29.89 -0.38
CA GLN A 111 21.21 29.64 -1.27
C GLN A 111 20.91 28.40 -2.15
N THR A 112 20.52 28.64 -3.41
CA THR A 112 20.49 27.60 -4.45
C THR A 112 21.90 27.37 -4.95
N SER A 113 22.65 26.40 -4.41
CA SER A 113 23.90 26.01 -5.06
C SER A 113 24.25 24.54 -4.84
N LYS A 114 25.02 24.02 -5.80
CA LYS A 114 25.76 22.75 -5.78
C LYS A 114 26.72 22.60 -4.57
N GLU A 115 26.72 23.52 -3.60
CA GLU A 115 27.67 23.59 -2.49
C GLU A 115 27.15 23.00 -1.16
N ASN A 116 25.85 22.69 -1.04
CA ASN A 116 25.36 22.01 0.16
C ASN A 116 25.89 20.57 0.19
N LYS A 117 26.71 20.26 1.20
CA LYS A 117 27.44 18.99 1.29
C LYS A 117 26.74 18.04 2.25
N PHE A 118 26.34 16.88 1.72
CA PHE A 118 26.00 15.72 2.53
C PHE A 118 27.29 15.05 2.98
N ASN A 119 27.55 15.07 4.29
CA ASN A 119 28.75 14.47 4.87
C ASN A 119 28.38 13.11 5.46
N LEU A 120 28.76 12.03 4.78
CA LEU A 120 28.50 10.66 5.23
C LEU A 120 29.29 10.36 6.51
N ILE A 121 28.59 9.98 7.56
CA ILE A 121 29.17 9.45 8.79
C ILE A 121 29.43 7.96 8.60
N LYS A 122 30.70 7.54 8.72
CA LYS A 122 31.08 6.14 8.54
C LYS A 122 31.11 5.37 9.87
N ASN A 123 30.44 4.22 9.88
CA ASN A 123 30.56 3.15 10.88
C ASN A 123 30.13 3.52 12.32
N GLY A 124 29.19 4.42 12.52
CA GLY A 124 28.73 4.82 13.86
C GLY A 124 27.44 5.62 13.83
N TYR A 125 27.03 6.15 14.98
CA TYR A 125 25.87 7.03 15.13
C TYR A 125 26.08 8.14 16.17
N ILE A 126 25.32 9.23 16.05
CA ILE A 126 25.27 10.31 17.04
C ILE A 126 24.42 9.84 18.23
N VAL A 127 25.03 9.79 19.41
CA VAL A 127 24.37 9.45 20.68
C VAL A 127 23.53 10.61 21.18
N ASN A 128 24.06 11.84 21.09
CA ASN A 128 23.37 13.05 21.54
C ASN A 128 24.06 14.29 20.94
N TRP A 129 23.29 15.34 20.62
CA TRP A 129 23.83 16.67 20.36
C TRP A 129 23.94 17.44 21.68
N LEU A 130 24.89 18.36 21.81
CA LEU A 130 25.12 19.06 23.07
C LEU A 130 24.65 20.52 22.94
N PRO A 131 23.47 20.91 23.46
CA PRO A 131 22.97 22.28 23.34
C PRO A 131 23.93 23.33 23.92
N ASP A 132 24.62 23.00 25.02
CA ASP A 132 25.64 23.86 25.65
C ASP A 132 26.90 24.04 24.79
N GLU A 133 27.16 23.12 23.85
CA GLU A 133 28.34 23.09 22.99
C GLU A 133 27.89 22.76 21.54
N PRO A 134 27.20 23.68 20.84
CA PRO A 134 26.49 23.39 19.58
C PRO A 134 27.41 22.93 18.44
N GLU A 135 28.72 23.15 18.57
CA GLU A 135 29.76 22.70 17.64
C GLU A 135 30.24 21.27 17.90
N LYS A 136 29.71 20.57 18.91
CA LYS A 136 30.16 19.24 19.33
C LYS A 136 29.00 18.28 19.56
N VAL A 137 29.28 17.00 19.36
CA VAL A 137 28.33 15.91 19.59
C VAL A 137 28.99 14.75 20.33
N LEU A 138 28.14 13.93 20.95
CA LEU A 138 28.51 12.59 21.38
C LEU A 138 28.28 11.63 20.22
N PHE A 139 29.34 10.94 19.81
CA PHE A 139 29.32 10.03 18.67
C PHE A 139 29.91 8.69 19.07
N THR A 140 29.33 7.58 18.64
CA THR A 140 29.89 6.26 18.87
C THR A 140 30.10 5.48 17.59
N LYS A 141 31.19 4.72 17.53
CA LYS A 141 31.46 3.72 16.47
C LYS A 141 32.16 2.49 17.01
N LYS A 142 32.04 1.38 16.29
CA LYS A 142 32.77 0.15 16.61
C LYS A 142 34.23 0.24 16.16
N ASN A 143 35.14 -0.23 17.00
CA ASN A 143 36.56 -0.42 16.64
C ASN A 143 36.81 -1.80 15.99
N ASN A 144 38.05 -2.07 15.60
CA ASN A 144 38.45 -3.32 14.96
C ASN A 144 38.23 -4.58 15.84
N LYS A 145 38.03 -4.42 17.14
CA LYS A 145 37.72 -5.51 18.09
C LYS A 145 36.20 -5.63 18.35
N ASN A 146 35.36 -5.02 17.51
CA ASN A 146 33.90 -4.97 17.63
C ASN A 146 33.40 -4.37 18.97
N ARG A 147 34.19 -3.48 19.59
CA ARG A 147 33.80 -2.74 20.81
C ARG A 147 33.34 -1.34 20.44
N HIS A 148 32.31 -0.84 21.10
CA HIS A 148 31.85 0.53 20.91
C HIS A 148 32.84 1.51 21.55
N VAL A 149 33.27 2.52 20.79
CA VAL A 149 34.08 3.63 21.28
C VAL A 149 33.20 4.87 21.26
N LEU A 150 33.06 5.52 22.41
CA LEU A 150 32.30 6.76 22.56
C LEU A 150 33.24 7.95 22.51
N TYR A 151 32.91 8.92 21.68
CA TYR A 151 33.68 10.12 21.42
C TYR A 151 32.87 11.36 21.78
N LYS A 152 33.53 12.39 22.28
CA LYS A 152 33.10 13.77 22.15
C LYS A 152 33.89 14.40 21.02
N VAL A 153 33.20 14.82 19.96
CA VAL A 153 33.84 15.23 18.69
C VAL A 153 33.24 16.53 18.20
N ALA A 154 34.06 17.39 17.61
CA ALA A 154 33.58 18.57 16.90
C ALA A 154 32.83 18.16 15.63
N LEU A 155 31.74 18.85 15.30
CA LEU A 155 30.91 18.54 14.13
C LEU A 155 31.72 18.56 12.83
N ASN A 156 32.59 19.56 12.65
CA ASN A 156 33.47 19.64 11.48
C ASN A 156 34.46 18.46 11.37
N ASP A 157 34.97 17.98 12.51
CA ASP A 157 35.83 16.80 12.53
C ASP A 157 35.04 15.53 12.17
N LEU A 158 33.83 15.37 12.71
CA LEU A 158 32.95 14.25 12.43
C LEU A 158 32.53 14.20 10.95
N LYS A 159 32.15 15.35 10.37
CA LYS A 159 31.82 15.49 8.94
C LYS A 159 32.94 15.00 8.03
N ASN A 160 34.19 15.29 8.40
CA ASN A 160 35.38 14.86 7.69
C ASN A 160 35.83 13.43 8.04
N ASN A 161 35.04 12.69 8.84
CA ASN A 161 35.39 11.38 9.40
C ASN A 161 36.76 11.38 10.13
N ASN A 162 37.18 12.54 10.65
CA ASN A 162 38.46 12.72 11.33
C ASN A 162 38.26 12.68 12.84
N LEU A 163 38.55 11.53 13.46
CA LEU A 163 38.45 11.38 14.92
C LEU A 163 39.80 11.56 15.65
N LYS A 164 40.84 12.07 14.98
CA LYS A 164 42.18 12.22 15.58
C LYS A 164 42.18 13.14 16.81
N ASN A 165 41.38 14.22 16.75
CA ASN A 165 41.25 15.21 17.82
C ASN A 165 40.06 14.94 18.73
N ALA A 166 39.31 13.86 18.50
CA ALA A 166 38.12 13.54 19.28
C ALA A 166 38.53 13.03 20.67
N ALA A 167 37.85 13.52 21.71
CA ALA A 167 38.07 13.02 23.06
C ALA A 167 37.37 11.66 23.21
N ILE A 168 38.14 10.60 23.46
CA ILE A 168 37.59 9.28 23.78
C ILE A 168 37.03 9.32 25.20
N LEU A 169 35.71 9.19 25.30
CA LEU A 169 35.01 9.11 26.57
C LEU A 169 34.97 7.68 27.06
N ASP A 170 34.64 6.72 26.19
CA ASP A 170 34.56 5.30 26.56
C ASP A 170 35.09 4.35 25.50
N ILE A 171 35.54 3.17 25.95
CA ILE A 171 35.70 1.98 25.11
C ILE A 171 34.96 0.86 25.84
N SER A 172 33.85 0.41 25.27
CA SER A 172 32.96 -0.55 25.90
C SER A 172 33.66 -1.89 26.18
N GLU A 173 33.16 -2.59 27.18
CA GLU A 173 33.38 -4.04 27.31
C GLU A 173 32.62 -4.79 26.19
N ARG A 174 32.79 -6.12 26.09
CA ARG A 174 31.99 -6.92 25.14
C ARG A 174 30.54 -6.96 25.65
N ASN A 175 29.56 -6.89 24.74
CA ASN A 175 28.12 -7.07 25.00
C ASN A 175 27.34 -5.91 25.65
N ILE A 176 27.77 -4.65 25.44
CA ILE A 176 26.86 -3.52 25.70
C ILE A 176 25.91 -3.29 24.51
N GLY A 177 24.71 -2.80 24.78
CA GLY A 177 23.78 -2.25 23.79
C GLY A 177 24.14 -0.81 23.38
N ASP A 178 23.13 -0.01 23.06
CA ASP A 178 23.34 1.37 22.64
C ASP A 178 23.68 2.31 23.81
N TYR A 179 24.39 3.40 23.51
CA TYR A 179 24.62 4.49 24.46
C TYR A 179 23.47 5.47 24.44
N PHE A 180 23.14 5.98 25.62
CA PHE A 180 22.22 7.08 25.84
C PHE A 180 22.92 8.14 26.69
N PHE A 181 22.51 9.39 26.55
CA PHE A 181 23.06 10.50 27.32
C PHE A 181 21.94 11.15 28.14
N ASP A 182 22.14 11.20 29.44
CA ASP A 182 21.32 11.99 30.36
C ASP A 182 21.96 13.38 30.49
N VAL A 183 21.33 14.36 29.84
CA VAL A 183 21.77 15.75 29.77
C VAL A 183 21.85 16.37 31.16
N ARG A 184 20.90 16.07 32.05
CA ARG A 184 20.74 16.70 33.37
C ARG A 184 21.94 16.42 34.27
N PHE A 185 22.26 15.14 34.45
CA PHE A 185 23.38 14.74 35.31
C PHE A 185 24.70 14.61 34.54
N LYS A 186 24.69 14.99 33.25
CA LYS A 186 25.81 14.85 32.31
C LYS A 186 26.42 13.46 32.46
N ARG A 187 25.63 12.42 32.22
CA ARG A 187 26.05 11.03 32.39
C ARG A 187 25.68 10.17 31.18
N ILE A 188 26.47 9.12 31.00
CA ILE A 188 26.29 8.14 29.93
C ILE A 188 25.57 6.94 30.53
N VAL A 189 24.55 6.46 29.84
CA VAL A 189 23.79 5.25 30.20
C VAL A 189 23.98 4.23 29.08
N THR A 190 24.06 2.96 29.42
CA THR A 190 24.06 1.85 28.46
C THR A 190 23.36 0.65 29.05
N THR A 191 23.11 -0.36 28.23
CA THR A 191 22.56 -1.65 28.64
C THR A 191 23.63 -2.71 28.48
N GLU A 192 23.66 -3.68 29.37
CA GLU A 192 24.48 -4.87 29.30
C GLU A 192 23.56 -6.08 29.48
N VAL A 193 23.73 -7.08 28.63
CA VAL A 193 22.96 -8.33 28.74
C VAL A 193 23.84 -9.35 29.43
N GLU A 194 23.39 -9.86 30.58
CA GLU A 194 24.06 -10.95 31.28
C GLU A 194 23.92 -12.23 30.43
N PRO A 195 25.01 -12.82 29.91
CA PRO A 195 24.91 -13.90 28.93
C PRO A 195 24.22 -15.18 29.44
N GLU A 196 24.27 -15.44 30.74
CA GLU A 196 23.72 -16.67 31.33
C GLU A 196 22.23 -16.55 31.69
N THR A 197 21.83 -15.43 32.29
CA THR A 197 20.44 -15.22 32.74
C THR A 197 19.59 -14.47 31.72
N ASN A 198 20.22 -13.84 30.72
CA ASN A 198 19.61 -12.90 29.80
C ASN A 198 18.99 -11.68 30.52
N ASP A 199 19.46 -11.38 31.75
CA ASP A 199 19.05 -10.20 32.50
C ASP A 199 19.58 -8.95 31.79
N ILE A 200 18.74 -7.92 31.72
CA ILE A 200 19.14 -6.62 31.17
C ILE A 200 19.61 -5.74 32.32
N ILE A 201 20.90 -5.41 32.34
CA ILE A 201 21.53 -4.56 33.33
C ILE A 201 21.72 -3.17 32.71
N LEU A 202 20.99 -2.17 33.18
CA LEU A 202 21.30 -0.78 32.83
C LEU A 202 22.47 -0.33 33.68
N LYS A 203 23.50 0.20 33.02
CA LYS A 203 24.66 0.79 33.67
C LYS A 203 24.72 2.27 33.35
N TRP A 204 25.23 3.07 34.28
CA TRP A 204 25.44 4.49 34.09
C TRP A 204 26.79 4.93 34.64
N ARG A 205 27.29 6.07 34.16
CA ARG A 205 28.44 6.76 34.76
C ARG A 205 28.43 8.25 34.44
N PRO A 206 28.91 9.12 35.34
CA PRO A 206 29.13 10.53 35.02
C PRO A 206 30.05 10.70 33.82
N LEU A 207 29.84 11.72 32.99
CA LEU A 207 30.65 12.00 31.79
C LEU A 207 32.13 12.22 32.12
N LYS A 208 32.43 12.71 33.33
CA LYS A 208 33.79 12.94 33.84
C LYS A 208 34.42 11.70 34.47
N SER A 209 33.67 10.62 34.69
CA SER A 209 34.13 9.39 35.34
C SER A 209 34.19 8.23 34.34
N LYS A 210 35.15 7.32 34.52
CA LYS A 210 35.23 6.08 33.74
C LYS A 210 34.53 4.89 34.40
N LYS A 211 34.13 5.02 35.67
CA LYS A 211 33.57 3.92 36.47
C LYS A 211 32.09 3.74 36.20
N TRP A 212 31.72 2.61 35.61
CA TRP A 212 30.32 2.18 35.46
C TRP A 212 29.72 1.76 36.79
N GLN A 213 28.46 2.12 36.99
CA GLN A 213 27.63 1.73 38.12
C GLN A 213 26.34 1.10 37.59
N THR A 214 25.85 0.06 38.25
CA THR A 214 24.55 -0.52 37.92
C THR A 214 23.45 0.46 38.30
N LEU A 215 22.64 0.86 37.32
CA LEU A 215 21.41 1.63 37.51
C LEU A 215 20.26 0.72 37.91
N LEU A 216 20.11 -0.40 37.19
CA LEU A 216 18.97 -1.30 37.31
C LEU A 216 19.32 -2.66 36.73
N THR A 217 18.85 -3.74 37.38
CA THR A 217 18.85 -5.08 36.79
C THR A 217 17.41 -5.52 36.58
N PHE A 218 17.01 -5.68 35.32
CA PHE A 218 15.72 -6.24 34.95
C PHE A 218 15.80 -7.77 35.01
N LYS A 219 15.07 -8.36 35.96
CA LYS A 219 15.02 -9.81 36.21
C LYS A 219 13.66 -10.45 35.88
N ASP A 220 12.56 -9.69 35.96
CA ASP A 220 11.19 -10.17 35.79
C ASP A 220 10.54 -9.55 34.54
N LYS A 221 9.71 -10.34 33.84
CA LYS A 221 8.97 -9.90 32.63
C LYS A 221 7.48 -9.65 32.87
N ASP A 222 6.99 -9.84 34.09
CA ASP A 222 5.55 -9.88 34.39
C ASP A 222 4.94 -8.50 34.71
N TYR A 223 5.75 -7.45 34.69
CA TYR A 223 5.31 -6.08 34.93
C TYR A 223 6.04 -5.08 34.05
N GLN A 224 5.40 -3.94 33.80
CA GLN A 224 6.01 -2.81 33.10
C GLN A 224 6.92 -2.05 34.04
N PHE A 225 8.10 -1.68 33.55
CA PHE A 225 9.01 -0.77 34.24
C PHE A 225 9.73 0.07 33.19
N THR A 226 9.31 1.33 33.07
CA THR A 226 9.85 2.28 32.09
C THR A 226 10.46 3.47 32.83
N PRO A 227 11.80 3.61 32.84
CA PRO A 227 12.47 4.80 33.33
C PRO A 227 11.96 6.06 32.62
N VAL A 228 11.58 7.08 33.39
CA VAL A 228 11.15 8.39 32.86
C VAL A 228 12.31 9.38 32.91
N GLY A 229 12.92 9.51 34.06
CA GLY A 229 13.94 10.52 34.31
C GLY A 229 14.31 10.55 35.77
N PHE A 230 15.42 11.17 36.09
CA PHE A 230 15.91 11.23 37.46
C PHE A 230 15.18 12.32 38.23
N ILE A 231 14.99 12.08 39.52
CA ILE A 231 14.46 13.05 40.48
C ILE A 231 15.66 13.65 41.23
N SER A 232 16.55 12.78 41.72
CA SER A 232 17.84 13.10 42.35
C SER A 232 18.92 12.12 41.90
N GLU A 233 20.12 12.19 42.49
CA GLU A 233 21.20 11.23 42.17
C GLU A 233 20.83 9.77 42.48
N ASP A 234 19.99 9.55 43.50
CA ASP A 234 19.62 8.22 44.02
C ASP A 234 18.18 7.81 43.67
N LEU A 235 17.37 8.73 43.13
CA LEU A 235 15.95 8.50 42.84
C LEU A 235 15.65 8.70 41.36
N LEU A 236 14.94 7.72 40.79
CA LEU A 236 14.47 7.70 39.42
C LEU A 236 12.93 7.72 39.41
N ALA A 237 12.31 8.53 38.57
CA ALA A 237 10.90 8.40 38.27
C ALA A 237 10.70 7.27 37.26
N VAL A 238 9.78 6.36 37.54
CA VAL A 238 9.55 5.15 36.75
C VAL A 238 8.05 4.92 36.59
N LEU A 239 7.63 4.64 35.36
CA LEU A 239 6.30 4.09 35.10
C LEU A 239 6.31 2.60 35.39
N SER A 240 5.50 2.17 36.34
CA SER A 240 5.38 0.75 36.66
C SER A 240 3.99 0.36 37.12
N ASN A 241 3.67 -0.91 36.91
CA ASN A 241 2.51 -1.58 37.47
C ASN A 241 2.91 -2.78 38.35
N LYS A 242 4.12 -2.81 38.92
CA LYS A 242 4.59 -3.95 39.73
C LYS A 242 3.65 -4.24 40.91
N ASP A 243 3.34 -3.21 41.70
CA ASP A 243 2.54 -3.30 42.93
C ASP A 243 1.15 -2.63 42.80
N THR A 244 0.76 -2.28 41.58
CA THR A 244 -0.48 -1.56 41.27
C THR A 244 -1.22 -2.22 40.11
N ASP A 245 -2.54 -2.05 40.06
CA ASP A 245 -3.35 -2.48 38.91
C ASP A 245 -2.96 -1.73 37.62
N LYS A 246 -2.87 -0.40 37.71
CA LYS A 246 -2.54 0.48 36.58
C LYS A 246 -1.06 0.75 36.50
N VAL A 247 -0.60 1.13 35.31
CA VAL A 247 0.72 1.74 35.13
C VAL A 247 0.66 3.14 35.72
N VAL A 248 1.43 3.37 36.80
CA VAL A 248 1.49 4.63 37.52
C VAL A 248 2.94 5.10 37.63
N LEU A 249 3.13 6.38 37.95
CA LEU A 249 4.45 6.96 38.11
C LEU A 249 4.90 6.81 39.56
N HIS A 250 6.00 6.08 39.78
CA HIS A 250 6.63 5.86 41.07
C HIS A 250 7.98 6.55 41.17
N GLU A 251 8.43 6.83 42.39
CA GLU A 251 9.85 6.90 42.68
C GLU A 251 10.48 5.50 42.67
N PHE A 252 11.73 5.40 42.29
CA PHE A 252 12.53 4.18 42.36
C PHE A 252 13.89 4.52 42.94
N ASN A 253 14.25 3.85 44.04
CA ASN A 253 15.53 4.04 44.69
C ASN A 253 16.58 3.16 44.03
N ILE A 254 17.57 3.80 43.42
CA ILE A 254 18.63 3.16 42.63
C ILE A 254 19.55 2.31 43.52
N LYS A 255 19.83 2.76 44.75
CA LYS A 255 20.72 2.03 45.66
C LYS A 255 20.07 0.77 46.22
N THR A 256 18.80 0.86 46.61
CA THR A 256 18.08 -0.26 47.23
C THR A 256 17.34 -1.14 46.22
N GLN A 257 17.21 -0.68 44.96
CA GLN A 257 16.47 -1.33 43.88
C GLN A 257 14.98 -1.56 44.24
N LYS A 258 14.36 -0.63 44.96
CA LYS A 258 12.96 -0.71 45.40
C LYS A 258 12.12 0.45 44.86
N LEU A 259 10.86 0.16 44.50
CA LEU A 259 9.86 1.19 44.23
C LEU A 259 9.53 1.94 45.54
N GLY A 260 9.40 3.25 45.42
CA GLY A 260 9.02 4.18 46.48
C GLY A 260 7.59 4.68 46.28
N LYS A 261 7.32 5.91 46.75
CA LYS A 261 5.98 6.50 46.69
C LYS A 261 5.49 6.65 45.25
N ILE A 262 4.17 6.60 45.09
CA ILE A 262 3.49 6.98 43.85
C ILE A 262 3.54 8.50 43.74
N LEU A 263 4.14 8.99 42.66
CA LEU A 263 4.18 10.41 42.28
C LEU A 263 2.89 10.84 41.60
N PHE A 264 2.32 9.96 40.75
CA PHE A 264 1.05 10.21 40.08
C PHE A 264 0.38 8.91 39.64
N GLN A 265 -0.94 8.83 39.80
CA GLN A 265 -1.78 7.82 39.17
C GLN A 265 -2.99 8.46 38.51
N HIS A 266 -3.38 7.97 37.34
CA HIS A 266 -4.63 8.35 36.72
C HIS A 266 -5.76 7.41 37.19
N GLN A 267 -6.98 7.94 37.36
CA GLN A 267 -8.09 7.16 37.93
C GLN A 267 -8.61 6.04 37.01
N LYS A 268 -8.64 6.30 35.69
CA LYS A 268 -9.18 5.38 34.67
C LYS A 268 -8.09 4.69 33.85
N TYR A 269 -7.22 5.48 33.21
CA TYR A 269 -6.22 4.97 32.26
C TYR A 269 -4.86 4.62 32.86
N ASP A 270 -4.16 3.72 32.19
CA ASP A 270 -2.72 3.51 32.36
C ASP A 270 -1.92 4.72 31.86
N LEU A 271 -0.81 5.04 32.54
CA LEU A 271 0.14 6.05 32.06
C LEU A 271 0.99 5.48 30.93
N ALA A 272 1.13 6.27 29.86
CA ALA A 272 1.95 5.94 28.70
C ALA A 272 3.35 6.58 28.78
N ASN A 273 3.44 7.78 29.36
CA ASN A 273 4.71 8.51 29.51
C ASN A 273 4.59 9.56 30.64
N ALA A 274 5.71 10.15 31.06
CA ALA A 274 5.75 11.33 31.91
C ALA A 274 6.98 12.17 31.56
N GLU A 275 6.99 13.44 31.95
CA GLU A 275 8.11 14.35 31.71
C GLU A 275 8.48 15.07 33.00
N LEU A 276 9.79 15.16 33.26
CA LEU A 276 10.36 15.94 34.34
C LEU A 276 11.13 17.13 33.75
N ASP A 277 11.24 18.22 34.51
CA ASP A 277 12.16 19.30 34.18
C ASP A 277 13.62 18.98 34.59
N ASP A 278 14.52 19.92 34.30
CA ASP A 278 15.94 19.82 34.68
C ASP A 278 16.18 19.80 36.20
N ASN A 279 15.17 20.10 37.02
CA ASN A 279 15.21 19.99 38.47
C ASN A 279 14.62 18.67 38.98
N GLY A 280 14.11 17.80 38.09
CA GLY A 280 13.47 16.53 38.45
C GLY A 280 12.03 16.69 38.94
N THR A 281 11.44 17.86 38.73
CA THR A 281 10.05 18.14 39.07
C THR A 281 9.15 17.61 37.97
N LEU A 282 8.06 16.95 38.35
CA LEU A 282 7.07 16.44 37.40
C LEU A 282 6.38 17.58 36.64
N GLN A 283 6.60 17.65 35.33
CA GLN A 283 6.02 18.65 34.45
C GLN A 283 4.72 18.16 33.82
N SER A 284 4.68 16.91 33.38
CA SER A 284 3.48 16.32 32.79
C SER A 284 3.44 14.80 32.87
N VAL A 285 2.24 14.25 32.70
CA VAL A 285 1.95 12.81 32.56
C VAL A 285 1.07 12.60 31.35
N HIS A 286 1.29 11.49 30.64
CA HIS A 286 0.61 11.19 29.39
C HIS A 286 -0.14 9.87 29.49
N TYR A 287 -1.30 9.81 28.87
CA TYR A 287 -2.16 8.62 28.83
C TYR A 287 -3.05 8.66 27.58
N TYR A 288 -3.64 7.52 27.23
CA TYR A 288 -4.56 7.43 26.10
C TYR A 288 -6.01 7.53 26.57
N LYS A 289 -6.58 8.74 26.48
CA LYS A 289 -7.99 8.98 26.79
C LYS A 289 -8.83 8.77 25.55
N HIS A 290 -9.74 7.79 25.57
CA HIS A 290 -10.50 7.39 24.37
C HIS A 290 -9.57 7.04 23.19
N GLY A 291 -8.42 6.41 23.51
CA GLY A 291 -7.37 6.09 22.53
C GLY A 291 -6.62 7.29 21.95
N LEU A 292 -6.89 8.52 22.39
CA LEU A 292 -6.17 9.72 21.99
C LEU A 292 -5.07 10.04 23.01
N TYR A 293 -3.84 10.19 22.52
CA TYR A 293 -2.71 10.61 23.34
C TYR A 293 -2.99 11.97 23.97
N THR A 294 -3.05 11.98 25.30
CA THR A 294 -3.42 13.13 26.11
C THR A 294 -2.28 13.47 27.05
N LYS A 295 -1.86 14.74 27.04
CA LYS A 295 -0.82 15.28 27.90
C LYS A 295 -1.43 16.16 28.97
N GLN A 296 -1.24 15.76 30.23
CA GLN A 296 -1.70 16.51 31.40
C GLN A 296 -0.52 17.22 32.05
N TYR A 297 -0.53 18.55 32.02
CA TYR A 297 0.49 19.41 32.61
C TYR A 297 0.19 19.76 34.07
N PHE A 298 1.25 19.85 34.88
CA PHE A 298 1.18 20.28 36.28
C PHE A 298 1.67 21.71 36.49
N ASP A 299 2.57 22.20 35.62
CA ASP A 299 2.99 23.59 35.67
C ASP A 299 1.83 24.51 35.24
N PRO A 300 1.62 25.66 35.93
CA PRO A 300 0.47 26.52 35.64
C PRO A 300 0.46 27.08 34.20
N GLN A 301 1.62 27.33 33.61
CA GLN A 301 1.74 27.96 32.30
C GLN A 301 1.24 27.02 31.19
N ASN A 302 1.81 25.83 31.09
CA ASN A 302 1.41 24.86 30.08
C ASN A 302 0.02 24.28 30.35
N LYS A 303 -0.39 24.17 31.63
CA LYS A 303 -1.77 23.79 31.97
C LYS A 303 -2.77 24.80 31.42
N ASN A 304 -2.53 26.09 31.62
CA ASN A 304 -3.38 27.16 31.08
C ASN A 304 -3.34 27.18 29.55
N PHE A 305 -2.17 26.98 28.95
CA PHE A 305 -2.03 26.94 27.51
C PHE A 305 -2.75 25.74 26.88
N SER A 306 -2.58 24.54 27.43
CA SER A 306 -3.30 23.33 26.99
C SER A 306 -4.81 23.48 27.13
N ALA A 307 -5.30 24.12 28.21
CA ALA A 307 -6.72 24.44 28.37
C ALA A 307 -7.21 25.43 27.29
N ARG A 308 -6.41 26.43 26.93
CA ARG A 308 -6.71 27.35 25.81
C ARG A 308 -6.76 26.61 24.49
N LEU A 309 -5.79 25.76 24.18
CA LEU A 309 -5.77 24.96 22.95
C LEU A 309 -7.00 24.06 22.85
N SER A 310 -7.36 23.39 23.95
CA SER A 310 -8.57 22.54 24.02
C SER A 310 -9.85 23.34 23.75
N LYS A 311 -9.91 24.60 24.18
CA LYS A 311 -11.02 25.51 23.89
C LYS A 311 -11.02 25.99 22.43
N THR A 312 -9.84 26.33 21.88
CA THR A 312 -9.67 26.80 20.50
C THR A 312 -10.00 25.71 19.49
N PHE A 313 -9.54 24.48 19.72
CA PHE A 313 -9.78 23.32 18.86
C PHE A 313 -10.83 22.40 19.44
N GLN A 314 -11.97 22.96 19.84
CA GLN A 314 -13.04 22.22 20.48
C GLN A 314 -13.36 20.90 19.74
N GLY A 315 -13.28 19.78 20.46
CA GLY A 315 -13.56 18.46 19.91
C GLY A 315 -12.41 17.81 19.13
N LYS A 316 -11.25 18.46 19.05
CA LYS A 316 -10.01 17.92 18.48
C LYS A 316 -8.95 17.80 19.56
N THR A 317 -8.05 16.84 19.38
CA THR A 317 -6.83 16.78 20.17
C THR A 317 -5.82 17.75 19.57
N ALA A 318 -5.24 18.60 20.41
CA ALA A 318 -4.16 19.51 20.05
C ALA A 318 -3.01 19.32 21.03
N PHE A 319 -1.82 19.00 20.54
CA PHE A 319 -0.63 18.88 21.36
C PHE A 319 0.55 19.58 20.73
N ILE A 320 1.44 20.07 21.59
CA ILE A 320 2.75 20.59 21.21
C ILE A 320 3.60 19.38 20.81
N ILE A 321 4.06 19.33 19.56
CA ILE A 321 4.96 18.28 19.06
C ILE A 321 6.42 18.70 19.11
N ASP A 322 6.71 20.01 19.16
CA ASP A 322 8.07 20.53 19.32
C ASP A 322 8.06 21.99 19.84
N SER A 323 9.15 22.43 20.44
CA SER A 323 9.32 23.79 20.99
C SER A 323 10.73 24.31 20.72
N SER A 324 10.88 25.61 20.45
CA SER A 324 12.21 26.24 20.42
C SER A 324 12.87 26.21 21.80
N LEU A 325 14.21 26.23 21.86
CA LEU A 325 14.95 26.15 23.12
C LEU A 325 14.62 27.29 24.10
N ASP A 326 14.28 28.46 23.57
CA ASP A 326 13.87 29.63 24.37
C ASP A 326 12.36 29.65 24.70
N GLY A 327 11.60 28.67 24.21
CA GLY A 327 10.14 28.58 24.38
C GLY A 327 9.35 29.65 23.63
N SER A 328 9.98 30.45 22.76
CA SER A 328 9.31 31.53 22.02
C SER A 328 8.36 31.00 20.94
N VAL A 329 8.62 29.82 20.38
CA VAL A 329 7.81 29.21 19.32
C VAL A 329 7.45 27.77 19.68
N ASN A 330 6.19 27.41 19.49
CA ASN A 330 5.69 26.04 19.62
C ASN A 330 5.16 25.54 18.28
N LEU A 331 5.45 24.28 17.96
CA LEU A 331 4.86 23.55 16.86
C LEU A 331 3.74 22.68 17.39
N ILE A 332 2.53 22.88 16.87
CA ILE A 332 1.30 22.24 17.34
C ILE A 332 0.78 21.32 16.24
N TYR A 333 0.33 20.13 16.64
CA TYR A 333 -0.40 19.21 15.76
C TYR A 333 -1.82 19.01 16.26
N THR A 334 -2.79 19.10 15.35
CA THR A 334 -4.21 18.85 15.66
C THR A 334 -4.73 17.63 14.92
N VAL A 335 -5.46 16.76 15.60
CA VAL A 335 -6.03 15.52 15.03
C VAL A 335 -7.25 15.05 15.82
N SER A 336 -8.16 14.34 15.15
CA SER A 336 -9.33 13.66 15.74
C SER A 336 -9.89 12.65 14.74
N SER A 337 -10.95 11.93 15.09
CA SER A 337 -11.62 11.00 14.18
C SER A 337 -12.12 11.66 12.90
N ASP A 338 -12.55 12.93 13.00
CA ASP A 338 -13.04 13.77 11.91
C ASP A 338 -12.00 14.78 11.38
N HIS A 339 -10.74 14.66 11.77
CA HIS A 339 -9.68 15.57 11.33
C HIS A 339 -8.38 14.81 11.06
N PRO A 340 -7.96 14.66 9.79
CA PRO A 340 -6.85 13.80 9.39
C PRO A 340 -5.45 14.31 9.75
N GLY A 341 -5.35 15.49 10.39
CA GLY A 341 -4.09 16.04 10.87
C GLY A 341 -3.74 17.40 10.27
N ARG A 342 -3.23 18.32 11.10
CA ARG A 342 -2.70 19.62 10.67
C ARG A 342 -1.58 20.11 11.58
N PHE A 343 -0.54 20.66 10.96
CA PHE A 343 0.58 21.35 11.60
C PHE A 343 0.33 22.85 11.68
N LEU A 344 0.60 23.42 12.85
CA LEU A 344 0.36 24.82 13.18
C LEU A 344 1.58 25.37 13.91
N LEU A 345 1.95 26.60 13.59
CA LEU A 345 2.99 27.33 14.30
C LEU A 345 2.35 28.29 15.30
N TYR A 346 2.84 28.29 16.54
CA TYR A 346 2.38 29.19 17.58
C TYR A 346 3.54 30.06 18.09
N ASP A 347 3.43 31.37 17.87
CA ASP A 347 4.33 32.37 18.39
C ASP A 347 3.86 32.80 19.79
N ASN A 348 4.57 32.35 20.83
CA ASN A 348 4.25 32.63 22.23
C ASN A 348 4.42 34.12 22.56
N THR A 349 5.30 34.83 21.86
CA THR A 349 5.60 36.24 22.13
C THR A 349 4.48 37.17 21.63
N LYS A 350 3.74 36.73 20.60
CA LYS A 350 2.64 37.48 19.99
C LYS A 350 1.27 36.90 20.28
N ASP A 351 1.20 35.80 21.02
CA ASP A 351 -0.04 35.04 21.27
C ASP A 351 -0.76 34.67 19.95
N LYS A 352 0.01 34.32 18.91
CA LYS A 352 -0.51 34.15 17.54
C LYS A 352 -0.29 32.75 17.00
N LEU A 353 -1.37 32.15 16.52
CA LEU A 353 -1.37 30.86 15.84
C LEU A 353 -1.45 31.06 14.31
N GLN A 354 -0.65 30.30 13.55
CA GLN A 354 -0.62 30.33 12.09
C GLN A 354 -0.59 28.91 11.51
N SER A 355 -1.25 28.72 10.37
CA SER A 355 -1.24 27.45 9.66
C SER A 355 0.07 27.22 8.93
N ILE A 356 0.57 25.97 8.98
CA ILE A 356 1.66 25.50 8.15
C ILE A 356 1.07 24.63 7.03
N GLU A 357 0.67 23.40 7.34
CA GLU A 357 0.09 22.44 6.38
C GLU A 357 -0.80 21.40 7.08
N TYR A 358 -1.79 20.88 6.36
CA TYR A 358 -2.47 19.62 6.59
C TYR A 358 -1.58 18.43 6.26
N SER A 359 -1.75 17.35 7.04
CA SER A 359 -1.10 16.07 6.70
C SER A 359 -1.64 15.50 5.38
N TYR A 360 -2.90 15.78 5.05
CA TYR A 360 -3.59 15.29 3.85
C TYR A 360 -4.27 16.45 3.11
N PRO A 361 -3.55 17.24 2.31
CA PRO A 361 -4.08 18.44 1.67
C PRO A 361 -5.26 18.14 0.74
N LYS A 362 -5.21 17.00 0.04
CA LYS A 362 -6.29 16.50 -0.83
C LYS A 362 -7.59 16.18 -0.09
N LEU A 363 -7.57 16.11 1.25
CA LEU A 363 -8.72 15.84 2.09
C LEU A 363 -9.27 17.11 2.79
N GLU A 364 -8.67 18.29 2.57
CA GLU A 364 -9.07 19.53 3.25
C GLU A 364 -10.54 19.91 2.97
N ASP A 365 -11.00 19.73 1.73
CA ASP A 365 -12.34 20.13 1.30
C ASP A 365 -13.45 19.17 1.73
N TYR A 366 -13.13 18.10 2.46
CA TYR A 366 -14.10 17.06 2.85
C TYR A 366 -14.43 17.11 4.34
N ALA A 367 -15.70 16.90 4.64
CA ALA A 367 -16.19 16.73 6.00
C ALA A 367 -16.15 15.25 6.40
N PHE A 368 -15.65 14.97 7.59
CA PHE A 368 -15.55 13.63 8.15
C PHE A 368 -16.50 13.45 9.33
N ALA A 369 -16.85 12.21 9.62
CA ALA A 369 -17.75 11.87 10.70
C ALA A 369 -17.01 11.85 12.04
N LYS A 370 -17.58 12.54 13.03
CA LYS A 370 -17.06 12.57 14.39
C LYS A 370 -17.51 11.32 15.16
N THR A 371 -16.62 10.78 15.98
CA THR A 371 -16.95 9.71 16.92
C THR A 371 -17.55 10.25 18.21
N GLU A 372 -18.62 9.63 18.68
CA GLU A 372 -19.20 9.82 20.01
C GLU A 372 -18.60 8.78 20.97
N HIS A 373 -18.11 9.24 22.13
CA HIS A 373 -17.60 8.35 23.20
C HIS A 373 -18.72 8.03 24.19
N ILE A 374 -18.90 6.76 24.49
CA ILE A 374 -19.98 6.25 25.34
C ILE A 374 -19.36 5.44 26.48
N ASN A 375 -19.74 5.73 27.73
CA ASN A 375 -19.41 4.87 28.86
C ASN A 375 -20.63 4.03 29.21
N ILE A 376 -20.45 2.71 29.30
CA ILE A 376 -21.53 1.76 29.59
C ILE A 376 -21.13 0.86 30.76
N LYS A 377 -22.14 0.24 31.37
CA LYS A 377 -21.96 -0.87 32.30
C LYS A 377 -22.32 -2.17 31.59
N GLY A 378 -21.39 -3.13 31.61
CA GLY A 378 -21.65 -4.49 31.17
C GLY A 378 -22.67 -5.18 32.08
N ALA A 379 -23.15 -6.34 31.65
CA ALA A 379 -24.17 -7.11 32.38
C ALA A 379 -23.76 -7.45 33.83
N ASP A 380 -22.47 -7.59 34.10
CA ASP A 380 -21.89 -7.86 35.43
C ASP A 380 -21.39 -6.60 36.17
N GLY A 381 -21.71 -5.41 35.65
CA GLY A 381 -21.29 -4.12 36.23
C GLY A 381 -19.91 -3.63 35.78
N THR A 382 -19.21 -4.38 34.93
CA THR A 382 -17.92 -3.96 34.34
C THR A 382 -18.07 -2.64 33.61
N SER A 383 -17.14 -1.69 33.83
CA SER A 383 -17.17 -0.40 33.13
C SER A 383 -16.52 -0.53 31.76
N LEU A 384 -17.25 -0.23 30.69
CA LEU A 384 -16.74 -0.35 29.32
C LEU A 384 -16.77 1.01 28.63
N GLU A 385 -15.84 1.19 27.70
CA GLU A 385 -15.76 2.37 26.84
C GLU A 385 -16.08 1.97 25.41
N ALA A 386 -17.01 2.68 24.77
CA ALA A 386 -17.46 2.43 23.40
C ALA A 386 -17.39 3.70 22.55
N PHE A 387 -17.31 3.49 21.24
CA PHE A 387 -17.11 4.52 20.22
C PHE A 387 -18.19 4.33 19.15
N LEU A 388 -19.03 5.34 18.95
CA LEU A 388 -20.06 5.34 17.92
C LEU A 388 -19.77 6.42 16.89
N THR A 389 -19.47 6.02 15.66
CA THR A 389 -19.30 6.95 14.53
C THR A 389 -20.49 6.80 13.60
N LYS A 390 -21.21 7.89 13.31
CA LYS A 390 -22.42 7.89 12.48
C LYS A 390 -22.22 8.75 11.22
N PRO A 391 -22.96 8.49 10.13
CA PRO A 391 -22.97 9.39 8.98
C PRO A 391 -23.30 10.83 9.38
N ASN A 392 -22.67 11.80 8.70
CA ASN A 392 -22.92 13.21 8.94
C ASN A 392 -24.35 13.59 8.54
N THR A 393 -24.88 14.66 9.14
CA THR A 393 -26.22 15.14 8.74
C THR A 393 -26.20 15.55 7.26
N GLY A 394 -27.15 15.02 6.48
CA GLY A 394 -27.23 15.26 5.04
C GLY A 394 -26.35 14.36 4.17
N SER A 395 -25.55 13.44 4.76
CA SER A 395 -24.86 12.40 3.99
C SER A 395 -25.75 11.18 3.77
N LEU A 396 -25.29 10.24 2.95
CA LEU A 396 -25.87 8.91 2.83
C LEU A 396 -25.97 8.25 4.22
N ASP A 397 -27.12 7.67 4.56
CA ASP A 397 -27.36 6.96 5.82
C ASP A 397 -28.40 5.85 5.60
N HIS A 398 -27.95 4.60 5.70
CA HIS A 398 -28.80 3.42 5.52
C HIS A 398 -29.51 2.99 6.81
N LYS A 399 -29.28 3.70 7.93
CA LYS A 399 -29.67 3.27 9.27
C LYS A 399 -29.19 1.85 9.57
N THR A 400 -27.96 1.53 9.14
CA THR A 400 -27.33 0.23 9.34
C THR A 400 -26.22 0.34 10.39
N LEU A 401 -26.30 -0.47 11.45
CA LEU A 401 -25.25 -0.56 12.47
C LEU A 401 -24.26 -1.67 12.15
N LEU A 402 -22.98 -1.33 12.06
CA LEU A 402 -21.85 -2.25 11.99
C LEU A 402 -21.20 -2.35 13.37
N VAL A 403 -21.37 -3.49 14.02
CA VAL A 403 -20.72 -3.81 15.30
C VAL A 403 -19.33 -4.33 14.98
N MET A 404 -18.31 -3.54 15.34
CA MET A 404 -16.93 -3.77 14.93
C MET A 404 -15.99 -3.99 16.12
N PRO A 405 -15.93 -5.21 16.67
CA PRO A 405 -14.94 -5.56 17.69
C PRO A 405 -13.51 -5.52 17.12
N HIS A 406 -12.56 -4.99 17.88
CA HIS A 406 -11.15 -5.00 17.50
C HIS A 406 -10.51 -6.40 17.60
N GLY A 407 -9.34 -6.54 16.98
CA GLY A 407 -8.46 -7.71 17.14
C GLY A 407 -7.77 -7.76 18.51
N GLY A 408 -6.87 -8.73 18.72
CA GLY A 408 -6.29 -9.01 20.03
C GLY A 408 -6.78 -10.37 20.53
N PRO A 409 -7.69 -10.46 21.52
CA PRO A 409 -8.41 -9.37 22.22
C PRO A 409 -7.58 -8.66 23.30
N ILE A 410 -6.53 -9.32 23.77
CA ILE A 410 -5.76 -8.87 24.92
C ILE A 410 -4.72 -7.84 24.47
N GLY A 411 -4.64 -6.72 25.19
CA GLY A 411 -3.59 -5.72 24.97
C GLY A 411 -3.85 -4.76 23.80
N VAL A 412 -5.07 -4.72 23.25
CA VAL A 412 -5.46 -3.77 22.20
C VAL A 412 -6.41 -2.72 22.76
N GLN A 413 -6.23 -1.45 22.42
CA GLN A 413 -7.15 -0.36 22.77
C GLN A 413 -7.71 0.25 21.48
N GLU A 414 -9.01 0.54 21.45
CA GLU A 414 -9.62 1.34 20.40
C GLU A 414 -9.03 2.75 20.36
N ILE A 415 -8.81 3.24 19.13
CA ILE A 415 -8.26 4.57 18.87
C ILE A 415 -9.29 5.50 18.22
N ASP A 416 -9.30 6.77 18.63
CA ASP A 416 -10.16 7.81 18.04
C ASP A 416 -9.40 8.77 17.13
N TYR A 417 -8.24 8.35 16.61
CA TYR A 417 -7.58 9.02 15.50
C TYR A 417 -8.34 8.80 14.19
N PHE A 418 -8.12 9.69 13.22
CA PHE A 418 -8.62 9.54 11.87
C PHE A 418 -8.29 8.16 11.28
N SER A 419 -9.29 7.49 10.72
CA SER A 419 -9.13 6.18 10.08
C SER A 419 -9.85 6.16 8.73
N ALA A 420 -9.08 5.95 7.65
CA ALA A 420 -9.60 5.86 6.30
C ALA A 420 -10.70 4.79 6.16
N LYS A 421 -10.54 3.63 6.83
CA LYS A 421 -11.53 2.54 6.82
C LYS A 421 -12.85 2.95 7.49
N ILE A 422 -12.77 3.56 8.67
CA ILE A 422 -13.95 4.03 9.41
C ILE A 422 -14.65 5.12 8.62
N GLN A 423 -13.91 6.12 8.15
CA GLN A 423 -14.48 7.23 7.37
C GLN A 423 -15.07 6.76 6.05
N TYR A 424 -14.46 5.77 5.39
CA TYR A 424 -15.00 5.21 4.15
C TYR A 424 -16.34 4.52 4.41
N LEU A 425 -16.40 3.61 5.38
CA LEU A 425 -17.65 2.91 5.74
C LEU A 425 -18.74 3.89 6.16
N VAL A 426 -18.41 4.92 6.94
CA VAL A 426 -19.39 5.93 7.35
C VAL A 426 -19.86 6.79 6.18
N ASN A 427 -18.95 7.19 5.28
CA ASN A 427 -19.30 7.91 4.06
C ASN A 427 -20.17 7.07 3.10
N GLN A 428 -20.08 5.74 3.18
CA GLN A 428 -20.94 4.79 2.47
C GLN A 428 -22.29 4.52 3.17
N GLY A 429 -22.60 5.23 4.26
CA GLY A 429 -23.90 5.24 4.93
C GLY A 429 -24.05 4.28 6.10
N PHE A 430 -22.95 3.79 6.67
CA PHE A 430 -22.97 2.87 7.80
C PHE A 430 -22.64 3.57 9.12
N SER A 431 -23.38 3.26 10.19
CA SER A 431 -22.99 3.61 11.56
C SER A 431 -22.08 2.52 12.14
N ILE A 432 -21.07 2.90 12.90
CA ILE A 432 -20.04 1.97 13.39
C ILE A 432 -19.95 2.04 14.91
N LEU A 433 -20.11 0.90 15.57
CA LEU A 433 -19.91 0.74 17.01
C LEU A 433 -18.65 -0.09 17.28
N ARG A 434 -17.70 0.49 18.01
CA ARG A 434 -16.49 -0.16 18.51
C ARG A 434 -16.46 -0.13 20.03
N VAL A 435 -15.84 -1.12 20.67
CA VAL A 435 -15.91 -1.29 22.14
C VAL A 435 -14.56 -1.72 22.67
N ASN A 436 -14.06 -1.02 23.69
CA ASN A 436 -13.02 -1.52 24.60
C ASN A 436 -13.69 -2.46 25.61
N PHE A 437 -13.71 -3.75 25.28
CA PHE A 437 -14.23 -4.83 26.12
C PHE A 437 -13.17 -5.33 27.12
N ARG A 438 -13.55 -6.17 28.10
CA ARG A 438 -12.55 -6.76 29.03
C ARG A 438 -11.42 -7.46 28.26
N GLY A 439 -10.17 -7.19 28.61
CA GLY A 439 -9.00 -7.56 27.82
C GLY A 439 -8.33 -6.39 27.09
N SER A 440 -9.06 -5.31 26.79
CA SER A 440 -8.46 -4.15 26.12
C SER A 440 -7.39 -3.47 26.97
N ALA A 441 -6.36 -2.94 26.31
CA ALA A 441 -5.27 -2.23 26.97
C ALA A 441 -5.69 -0.85 27.51
N GLY A 442 -4.91 -0.33 28.45
CA GLY A 442 -5.03 1.05 28.92
C GLY A 442 -5.96 1.26 30.11
N PHE A 443 -6.50 0.20 30.71
CA PHE A 443 -7.45 0.26 31.84
C PHE A 443 -6.95 -0.47 33.11
N GLY A 444 -5.68 -0.86 33.15
CA GLY A 444 -5.07 -1.65 34.23
C GLY A 444 -5.03 -3.16 33.96
N LYS A 445 -4.15 -3.86 34.68
CA LYS A 445 -3.93 -5.31 34.56
C LYS A 445 -5.19 -6.12 34.85
N ALA A 446 -5.97 -5.75 35.85
CA ALA A 446 -7.18 -6.48 36.22
C ALA A 446 -8.24 -6.46 35.10
N PHE A 447 -8.37 -5.36 34.36
CA PHE A 447 -9.27 -5.30 33.22
C PHE A 447 -8.76 -6.13 32.03
N LEU A 448 -7.44 -6.14 31.83
CA LEU A 448 -6.76 -6.94 30.80
C LEU A 448 -6.86 -8.45 31.10
N GLU A 449 -6.57 -8.87 32.32
CA GLU A 449 -6.62 -10.26 32.79
C GLU A 449 -8.05 -10.84 32.74
N GLN A 450 -9.07 -10.01 32.98
CA GLN A 450 -10.48 -10.41 32.86
C GLN A 450 -10.88 -10.86 31.44
N GLY A 451 -10.13 -10.49 30.40
CA GLY A 451 -10.36 -10.97 29.04
C GLY A 451 -9.77 -12.34 28.73
N VAL A 452 -8.80 -12.80 29.52
CA VAL A 452 -8.07 -14.04 29.24
C VAL A 452 -9.02 -15.24 29.31
N GLY A 453 -9.04 -16.05 28.26
CA GLY A 453 -9.91 -17.23 28.15
C GLY A 453 -11.41 -16.95 28.03
N GLN A 454 -11.78 -15.70 27.71
CA GLN A 454 -13.18 -15.26 27.57
C GLN A 454 -13.69 -15.21 26.12
N PHE A 455 -12.97 -15.83 25.18
CA PHE A 455 -13.42 -16.02 23.81
C PHE A 455 -14.79 -16.69 23.79
N GLY A 456 -15.77 -16.08 23.12
CA GLY A 456 -17.11 -16.64 23.00
C GLY A 456 -17.88 -16.62 24.32
N LYS A 457 -17.47 -15.84 25.32
CA LYS A 457 -18.05 -15.80 26.69
C LYS A 457 -18.38 -14.37 27.08
N LEU A 458 -17.65 -13.82 28.06
CA LEU A 458 -17.91 -12.52 28.67
C LEU A 458 -17.54 -11.35 27.76
N ILE A 459 -16.55 -11.50 26.87
CA ILE A 459 -16.21 -10.43 25.90
C ILE A 459 -17.39 -10.15 24.96
N GLU A 460 -18.03 -11.18 24.41
CA GLU A 460 -19.21 -10.99 23.56
C GLU A 460 -20.40 -10.42 24.36
N GLN A 461 -20.49 -10.66 25.68
CA GLN A 461 -21.50 -10.02 26.54
C GLN A 461 -21.22 -8.53 26.74
N ASP A 462 -19.95 -8.13 26.89
CA ASP A 462 -19.55 -6.72 26.94
C ASP A 462 -19.93 -5.99 25.66
N ILE A 463 -19.61 -6.58 24.51
CA ILE A 463 -19.97 -6.03 23.20
C ILE A 463 -21.50 -5.95 23.05
N THR A 464 -22.23 -6.99 23.47
CA THR A 464 -23.70 -6.99 23.42
C THR A 464 -24.31 -5.90 24.31
N SER A 465 -23.72 -5.63 25.48
CA SER A 465 -24.16 -4.55 26.37
C SER A 465 -24.01 -3.18 25.70
N ALA A 466 -22.95 -2.98 24.90
CA ALA A 466 -22.78 -1.76 24.11
C ALA A 466 -23.82 -1.64 23.00
N VAL A 467 -24.09 -2.75 22.29
CA VAL A 467 -25.12 -2.81 21.24
C VAL A 467 -26.49 -2.48 21.81
N ASP A 468 -26.87 -3.09 22.93
CA ASP A 468 -28.16 -2.87 23.58
C ASP A 468 -28.29 -1.42 24.06
N HIS A 469 -27.23 -0.84 24.63
CA HIS A 469 -27.22 0.58 24.99
C HIS A 469 -27.46 1.49 23.78
N VAL A 470 -26.71 1.30 22.69
CA VAL A 470 -26.81 2.13 21.49
C VAL A 470 -28.17 1.98 20.79
N THR A 471 -28.72 0.76 20.73
CA THR A 471 -30.01 0.49 20.09
C THR A 471 -31.22 1.01 20.89
N THR A 472 -31.06 1.28 22.18
CA THR A 472 -32.11 2.00 22.96
C THR A 472 -32.20 3.48 22.60
N GLN A 473 -31.08 4.08 22.18
CA GLN A 473 -30.98 5.50 21.85
C GLN A 473 -31.23 5.78 20.37
N TYR A 474 -30.83 4.85 19.50
CA TYR A 474 -30.86 5.00 18.06
C TYR A 474 -31.57 3.84 17.40
N LYS A 475 -32.42 4.15 16.41
CA LYS A 475 -33.12 3.14 15.61
C LYS A 475 -32.30 2.80 14.37
N PHE A 476 -32.06 1.50 14.18
CA PHE A 476 -31.40 0.94 13.01
C PHE A 476 -32.34 -0.04 12.30
N ASN A 477 -32.34 0.01 10.97
CA ASN A 477 -33.09 -0.93 10.12
C ASN A 477 -32.34 -2.24 9.97
N HIS A 478 -31.01 -2.16 9.97
CA HIS A 478 -30.12 -3.29 9.78
C HIS A 478 -29.00 -3.32 10.81
N MET A 479 -28.53 -4.51 11.14
CA MET A 479 -27.35 -4.69 11.98
C MET A 479 -26.50 -5.84 11.46
N CYS A 480 -25.20 -5.61 11.37
CA CYS A 480 -24.21 -6.61 11.00
C CYS A 480 -23.01 -6.56 11.95
N SER A 481 -22.29 -7.66 12.05
CA SER A 481 -21.03 -7.73 12.79
C SER A 481 -19.86 -7.80 11.81
N MET A 482 -18.79 -7.07 12.10
CA MET A 482 -17.59 -7.11 11.26
C MET A 482 -16.30 -6.97 12.06
N GLY A 483 -15.25 -7.69 11.71
CA GLY A 483 -13.98 -7.52 12.40
C GLY A 483 -12.84 -8.28 11.77
N SER A 484 -11.63 -8.04 12.30
CA SER A 484 -10.40 -8.71 11.88
C SER A 484 -9.75 -9.44 13.05
N SER A 485 -9.04 -10.56 12.81
CA SER A 485 -8.36 -11.33 13.86
C SER A 485 -9.38 -11.87 14.88
N TYR A 486 -9.15 -11.66 16.18
CA TYR A 486 -10.18 -11.87 17.20
C TYR A 486 -11.51 -11.18 16.86
N GLY A 487 -11.49 -9.98 16.29
CA GLY A 487 -12.70 -9.29 15.85
C GLY A 487 -13.46 -10.07 14.77
N GLY A 488 -12.75 -10.81 13.90
CA GLY A 488 -13.34 -11.71 12.91
C GLY A 488 -14.03 -12.90 13.57
N TYR A 489 -13.36 -13.53 14.54
CA TYR A 489 -13.94 -14.57 15.41
C TYR A 489 -15.19 -14.05 16.16
N SER A 490 -15.06 -12.90 16.83
CA SER A 490 -16.10 -12.33 17.67
C SER A 490 -17.31 -11.93 16.84
N SER A 491 -17.10 -11.42 15.62
CA SER A 491 -18.19 -11.09 14.70
C SER A 491 -19.03 -12.31 14.34
N VAL A 492 -18.40 -13.46 14.09
CA VAL A 492 -19.10 -14.73 13.86
C VAL A 492 -19.83 -15.18 15.13
N MET A 493 -19.16 -15.12 16.29
CA MET A 493 -19.75 -15.52 17.57
C MET A 493 -20.97 -14.69 17.97
N LEU A 494 -20.94 -13.37 17.75
CA LEU A 494 -22.08 -12.48 18.00
C LEU A 494 -23.30 -12.90 17.17
N ALA A 495 -23.10 -13.19 15.87
CA ALA A 495 -24.17 -13.64 14.99
C ALA A 495 -24.68 -15.04 15.34
N MET A 496 -23.82 -15.96 15.78
CA MET A 496 -24.23 -17.29 16.23
C MET A 496 -24.99 -17.28 17.55
N LYS A 497 -24.64 -16.37 18.47
CA LYS A 497 -25.32 -16.23 19.77
C LYS A 497 -26.64 -15.48 19.66
N TYR A 498 -26.70 -14.47 18.78
CA TYR A 498 -27.87 -13.61 18.61
C TYR A 498 -28.29 -13.56 17.13
N PRO A 499 -28.70 -14.70 16.54
CA PRO A 499 -28.96 -14.80 15.10
C PRO A 499 -30.08 -13.88 14.61
N SER A 500 -31.05 -13.53 15.47
CA SER A 500 -32.10 -12.57 15.13
C SER A 500 -31.64 -11.10 15.10
N LYS A 501 -30.50 -10.77 15.73
CA LYS A 501 -29.97 -9.39 15.73
C LYS A 501 -29.14 -9.10 14.49
N TYR A 502 -28.35 -10.06 14.03
CA TYR A 502 -27.34 -9.84 12.99
C TYR A 502 -27.78 -10.40 11.64
N GLN A 503 -27.95 -9.53 10.65
CA GLN A 503 -28.38 -9.91 9.30
C GLN A 503 -27.20 -10.26 8.38
N CYS A 504 -25.98 -9.87 8.72
CA CYS A 504 -24.79 -10.23 7.96
C CYS A 504 -23.52 -10.24 8.82
N VAL A 505 -22.49 -10.96 8.36
CA VAL A 505 -21.19 -11.07 9.04
C VAL A 505 -20.06 -10.82 8.07
N VAL A 506 -19.06 -10.03 8.49
CA VAL A 506 -17.78 -9.90 7.79
C VAL A 506 -16.67 -10.35 8.72
N ALA A 507 -16.03 -11.47 8.41
CA ALA A 507 -15.03 -12.09 9.27
C ALA A 507 -13.69 -12.16 8.53
N ALA A 508 -12.79 -11.25 8.87
CA ALA A 508 -11.48 -11.13 8.24
C ALA A 508 -10.37 -11.71 9.12
N TYR A 509 -9.44 -12.46 8.53
CA TYR A 509 -8.24 -13.01 9.16
C TYR A 509 -8.56 -13.68 10.52
N GLY A 510 -9.70 -14.38 10.60
CA GLY A 510 -10.30 -14.81 11.87
C GLY A 510 -9.80 -16.17 12.36
N ILE A 511 -9.84 -16.35 13.68
CA ILE A 511 -9.48 -17.60 14.37
C ILE A 511 -10.78 -18.40 14.62
N TYR A 512 -11.05 -19.44 13.83
CA TYR A 512 -12.35 -20.15 13.92
C TYR A 512 -12.31 -21.51 14.62
N ASP A 513 -11.12 -21.96 15.02
CA ASP A 513 -10.85 -23.27 15.66
C ASP A 513 -9.79 -23.08 16.75
N LEU A 514 -10.20 -22.79 17.98
CA LEU A 514 -9.27 -22.46 19.07
C LEU A 514 -8.30 -23.61 19.41
N PRO A 515 -8.70 -24.89 19.41
CA PRO A 515 -7.74 -25.99 19.55
C PRO A 515 -6.60 -25.97 18.52
N LEU A 516 -6.86 -25.54 17.29
CA LEU A 516 -5.86 -25.50 16.21
C LEU A 516 -4.67 -24.56 16.55
N LEU A 517 -4.91 -23.52 17.35
CA LEU A 517 -3.84 -22.59 17.77
C LEU A 517 -2.69 -23.30 18.50
N PHE A 518 -2.97 -24.41 19.18
CA PHE A 518 -2.01 -25.14 20.00
C PHE A 518 -1.22 -26.22 19.26
N ASN A 519 -1.63 -26.62 18.03
CA ASN A 519 -1.12 -27.85 17.42
C ASN A 519 -0.94 -27.84 15.89
N GLU A 520 -1.07 -26.69 15.23
CA GLU A 520 -0.96 -26.62 13.76
C GLU A 520 0.46 -26.89 13.21
N SER A 521 1.53 -26.59 13.96
CA SER A 521 2.91 -26.79 13.51
C SER A 521 3.87 -27.17 14.64
N ASN A 522 5.03 -27.72 14.29
CA ASN A 522 6.07 -28.14 15.26
C ASN A 522 6.55 -26.99 16.16
N TYR A 523 6.63 -25.76 15.64
CA TYR A 523 6.97 -24.57 16.43
C TYR A 523 5.88 -24.26 17.46
N ARG A 524 4.61 -24.38 17.06
CA ARG A 524 3.45 -24.09 17.93
C ARG A 524 3.22 -25.14 19.02
N ALA A 525 3.81 -26.33 18.87
CA ALA A 525 3.81 -27.36 19.89
C ALA A 525 4.81 -27.10 21.05
N SER A 526 5.69 -26.10 20.92
CA SER A 526 6.63 -25.75 22.00
C SER A 526 5.91 -25.24 23.25
N ASP A 527 6.46 -25.54 24.44
CA ASP A 527 5.86 -25.11 25.72
C ASP A 527 5.76 -23.59 25.83
N GLU A 528 6.76 -22.87 25.34
CA GLU A 528 6.75 -21.40 25.32
C GLU A 528 5.64 -20.85 24.43
N PHE A 529 5.46 -21.38 23.22
CA PHE A 529 4.39 -20.94 22.34
C PHE A 529 3.01 -21.27 22.93
N ARG A 530 2.82 -22.47 23.50
CA ARG A 530 1.56 -22.86 24.14
C ARG A 530 1.21 -21.95 25.31
N LYS A 531 2.18 -21.55 26.14
CA LYS A 531 1.98 -20.54 27.19
C LYS A 531 1.57 -19.18 26.64
N ASN A 532 2.17 -18.74 25.53
CA ASN A 532 1.79 -17.48 24.87
C ASN A 532 0.39 -17.52 24.26
N ILE A 533 -0.08 -18.68 23.79
CA ILE A 533 -1.46 -18.85 23.34
C ILE A 533 -2.42 -18.89 24.55
N ALA A 534 -2.06 -19.65 25.59
CA ALA A 534 -2.86 -19.77 26.81
C ALA A 534 -3.02 -18.45 27.56
N SER A 535 -2.06 -17.52 27.48
CA SER A 535 -2.19 -16.17 28.05
C SER A 535 -3.26 -15.31 27.35
N VAL A 536 -3.82 -15.78 26.24
CA VAL A 536 -4.90 -15.12 25.49
C VAL A 536 -6.18 -15.94 25.55
N VAL A 537 -6.15 -17.21 25.12
CA VAL A 537 -7.35 -18.06 25.01
C VAL A 537 -7.57 -18.96 26.23
N GLY A 538 -6.67 -18.95 27.22
CA GLY A 538 -6.69 -19.85 28.37
C GLY A 538 -6.03 -21.19 28.08
N GLU A 539 -5.75 -21.96 29.14
CA GLU A 539 -5.15 -23.31 29.01
C GLU A 539 -6.07 -24.25 28.21
N LEU A 540 -5.48 -25.01 27.27
CA LEU A 540 -6.23 -25.90 26.38
C LEU A 540 -7.14 -26.85 27.18
N ASN A 541 -8.43 -26.82 26.86
CA ASN A 541 -9.47 -27.63 27.48
C ASN A 541 -10.68 -27.78 26.55
N GLU A 542 -11.61 -28.69 26.88
CA GLU A 542 -12.78 -29.01 26.04
C GLU A 542 -13.69 -27.81 25.73
N SER A 543 -13.75 -26.80 26.61
CA SER A 543 -14.60 -25.61 26.38
C SER A 543 -14.19 -24.81 25.13
N HIS A 544 -12.95 -24.96 24.66
CA HIS A 544 -12.47 -24.38 23.42
C HIS A 544 -13.24 -24.89 22.19
N ILE A 545 -13.66 -26.16 22.19
CA ILE A 545 -14.50 -26.72 21.11
C ILE A 545 -15.85 -26.00 21.11
N SER A 546 -16.50 -25.91 22.27
CA SER A 546 -17.80 -25.24 22.43
C SER A 546 -17.76 -23.73 22.21
N SER A 547 -16.56 -23.13 22.14
CA SER A 547 -16.34 -21.72 21.85
C SER A 547 -15.80 -21.49 20.43
N SER A 548 -15.60 -22.54 19.63
CA SER A 548 -15.02 -22.40 18.29
C SER A 548 -16.10 -22.43 17.20
N PRO A 549 -16.21 -21.39 16.35
CA PRO A 549 -17.20 -21.30 15.28
C PRO A 549 -17.29 -22.52 14.37
N VAL A 550 -16.17 -23.19 14.10
CA VAL A 550 -16.11 -24.36 13.22
C VAL A 550 -16.99 -25.53 13.68
N TYR A 551 -17.24 -25.67 14.99
CA TYR A 551 -18.07 -26.75 15.55
C TYR A 551 -19.53 -26.35 15.80
N MET A 552 -19.95 -25.14 15.43
CA MET A 552 -21.30 -24.61 15.69
C MET A 552 -21.90 -23.85 14.50
N THR A 553 -21.48 -24.22 13.28
CA THR A 553 -21.91 -23.60 12.03
C THR A 553 -23.43 -23.67 11.81
N ASP A 554 -24.12 -24.64 12.40
CA ASP A 554 -25.58 -24.76 12.42
C ASP A 554 -26.25 -23.49 12.95
N LYS A 555 -25.65 -22.85 13.97
CA LYS A 555 -26.17 -21.62 14.62
C LYS A 555 -26.04 -20.35 13.78
N LEU A 556 -25.19 -20.34 12.76
CA LEU A 556 -25.03 -19.17 11.90
C LEU A 556 -26.16 -19.13 10.85
N GLN A 557 -27.03 -18.13 10.92
CA GLN A 557 -28.12 -17.94 9.96
C GLN A 557 -27.79 -16.90 8.89
N SER A 558 -27.01 -15.89 9.27
CA SER A 558 -26.66 -14.74 8.44
C SER A 558 -25.68 -15.11 7.33
N PRO A 559 -25.78 -14.49 6.13
CA PRO A 559 -24.72 -14.54 5.13
C PRO A 559 -23.39 -14.02 5.68
N ILE A 560 -22.28 -14.63 5.24
CA ILE A 560 -20.94 -14.32 5.72
C ILE A 560 -19.96 -14.02 4.59
N LEU A 561 -19.16 -12.97 4.76
CA LEU A 561 -17.96 -12.70 3.97
C LEU A 561 -16.73 -13.14 4.77
N LEU A 562 -16.03 -14.17 4.28
CA LEU A 562 -14.74 -14.62 4.80
C LEU A 562 -13.59 -13.94 4.04
N ILE A 563 -12.66 -13.34 4.76
CA ILE A 563 -11.47 -12.71 4.18
C ILE A 563 -10.24 -13.33 4.82
N ALA A 564 -9.27 -13.76 4.02
CA ALA A 564 -8.03 -14.36 4.53
C ALA A 564 -6.80 -13.89 3.75
N GLY A 565 -5.64 -13.94 4.41
CA GLY A 565 -4.33 -13.80 3.77
C GLY A 565 -3.69 -15.18 3.59
N THR A 566 -3.11 -15.46 2.42
CA THR A 566 -2.48 -16.77 2.15
C THR A 566 -1.21 -17.01 2.97
N ASP A 567 -0.59 -15.94 3.44
CA ASP A 567 0.69 -15.97 4.15
C ASP A 567 0.50 -15.58 5.63
N ASP A 568 -0.75 -15.65 6.13
CA ASP A 568 -1.08 -15.36 7.53
C ASP A 568 -0.44 -16.40 8.46
N ASN A 569 0.36 -15.94 9.41
CA ASN A 569 1.04 -16.78 10.40
C ASN A 569 0.49 -16.59 11.82
N ILE A 570 -0.54 -15.76 12.00
CA ILE A 570 -1.25 -15.56 13.25
C ILE A 570 -2.51 -16.41 13.20
N ALA A 571 -3.47 -16.04 12.35
CA ALA A 571 -4.66 -16.82 12.03
C ALA A 571 -4.46 -17.43 10.65
N THR A 572 -3.71 -18.53 10.60
CA THR A 572 -3.36 -19.18 9.35
C THR A 572 -4.57 -19.44 8.47
N ILE A 573 -4.34 -19.52 7.17
CA ILE A 573 -5.40 -19.79 6.20
C ILE A 573 -6.18 -21.08 6.52
N GLU A 574 -5.58 -22.01 7.26
CA GLU A 574 -6.24 -23.25 7.68
C GLU A 574 -7.47 -23.00 8.56
N HIS A 575 -7.47 -21.98 9.43
CA HIS A 575 -8.69 -21.59 10.15
C HIS A 575 -9.82 -21.26 9.17
N THR A 576 -9.53 -20.46 8.15
CA THR A 576 -10.52 -20.06 7.14
C THR A 576 -10.93 -21.25 6.27
N ASN A 577 -9.99 -22.12 5.88
CA ASN A 577 -10.28 -23.32 5.09
C ASN A 577 -11.23 -24.27 5.82
N ARG A 578 -10.93 -24.61 7.08
CA ARG A 578 -11.76 -25.51 7.91
C ARG A 578 -13.15 -24.93 8.09
N PHE A 579 -13.24 -23.65 8.45
CA PHE A 579 -14.52 -23.01 8.66
C PHE A 579 -15.34 -22.91 7.37
N ASN A 580 -14.73 -22.48 6.27
CA ASN A 580 -15.37 -22.44 4.96
C ASN A 580 -15.87 -23.83 4.52
N TYR A 581 -15.07 -24.88 4.71
CA TYR A 581 -15.45 -26.25 4.38
C TYR A 581 -16.72 -26.70 5.14
N VAL A 582 -16.76 -26.48 6.46
CA VAL A 582 -17.94 -26.87 7.27
C VAL A 582 -19.16 -26.01 6.92
N LEU A 583 -18.97 -24.70 6.72
CA LEU A 583 -20.05 -23.81 6.27
C LEU A 583 -20.65 -24.26 4.93
N GLN A 584 -19.81 -24.66 3.97
CA GLN A 584 -20.25 -25.21 2.68
C GLN A 584 -21.03 -26.52 2.87
N LYS A 585 -20.56 -27.43 3.74
CA LYS A 585 -21.27 -28.68 4.05
C LYS A 585 -22.65 -28.43 4.66
N HIS A 586 -22.81 -27.34 5.39
CA HIS A 586 -24.09 -26.92 5.98
C HIS A 586 -24.89 -25.95 5.09
N ASN A 587 -24.53 -25.84 3.80
CA ASN A 587 -25.22 -25.02 2.79
C ASN A 587 -25.43 -23.56 3.23
N LYS A 588 -24.45 -22.97 3.92
CA LYS A 588 -24.51 -21.57 4.34
C LYS A 588 -24.21 -20.63 3.17
N ASN A 589 -24.75 -19.41 3.22
CA ASN A 589 -24.47 -18.38 2.23
C ASN A 589 -23.12 -17.71 2.53
N ILE A 590 -22.11 -17.98 1.70
CA ILE A 590 -20.72 -17.63 1.96
C ILE A 590 -20.15 -16.92 0.73
N GLU A 591 -19.56 -15.76 0.95
CA GLU A 591 -18.59 -15.17 0.04
C GLU A 591 -17.19 -15.29 0.65
N ARG A 592 -16.17 -15.53 -0.18
CA ARG A 592 -14.78 -15.68 0.27
C ARG A 592 -13.83 -14.86 -0.61
N ILE A 593 -12.87 -14.20 0.02
CA ILE A 593 -11.77 -13.48 -0.63
C ILE A 593 -10.45 -13.89 0.01
N ASP A 594 -9.58 -14.49 -0.80
CA ASP A 594 -8.22 -14.85 -0.38
C ASP A 594 -7.22 -13.89 -1.02
N TYR A 595 -6.50 -13.16 -0.18
CA TYR A 595 -5.44 -12.26 -0.60
C TYR A 595 -4.09 -12.97 -0.66
N GLN A 596 -3.64 -13.20 -1.90
CA GLN A 596 -2.34 -13.80 -2.21
C GLN A 596 -1.20 -12.90 -1.70
N ARG A 597 -0.17 -13.51 -1.10
CA ARG A 597 1.01 -12.83 -0.56
C ARG A 597 0.68 -11.78 0.49
N THR A 598 -0.35 -12.06 1.30
CA THR A 598 -0.82 -11.19 2.38
C THR A 598 -0.80 -11.98 3.67
N GLY A 599 -0.23 -11.38 4.72
CA GLY A 599 -0.20 -11.96 6.07
C GLY A 599 -1.48 -11.66 6.85
N HIS A 600 -1.32 -11.38 8.15
CA HIS A 600 -2.42 -11.03 9.05
C HIS A 600 -2.93 -9.59 8.86
N GLY A 601 -3.51 -9.32 7.69
CA GLY A 601 -3.95 -8.00 7.25
C GLY A 601 -3.05 -7.37 6.18
N HIS A 602 -3.50 -6.21 5.67
CA HIS A 602 -2.84 -5.54 4.55
C HIS A 602 -1.68 -4.64 4.95
N SER A 603 -0.52 -4.86 4.33
CA SER A 603 0.64 -3.96 4.40
C SER A 603 0.64 -2.86 3.33
N THR A 604 -0.34 -2.85 2.44
CA THR A 604 -0.47 -1.87 1.34
C THR A 604 -1.81 -1.16 1.39
N LEU A 605 -1.81 0.13 1.03
CA LEU A 605 -3.04 0.92 0.91
C LEU A 605 -3.98 0.38 -0.16
N TRP A 606 -3.44 -0.18 -1.24
CA TRP A 606 -4.25 -0.86 -2.26
C TRP A 606 -5.07 -2.00 -1.65
N GLY A 607 -4.46 -2.84 -0.80
CA GLY A 607 -5.15 -3.95 -0.15
C GLY A 607 -6.22 -3.46 0.81
N ALA A 608 -5.88 -2.49 1.67
CA ALA A 608 -6.82 -1.89 2.59
C ALA A 608 -8.02 -1.23 1.89
N ARG A 609 -7.78 -0.52 0.78
CA ARG A 609 -8.83 0.05 -0.08
C ARG A 609 -9.70 -1.06 -0.67
N HIS A 610 -9.09 -2.04 -1.34
CA HIS A 610 -9.81 -3.15 -1.97
C HIS A 610 -10.67 -3.94 -0.97
N GLU A 611 -10.16 -4.23 0.23
CA GLU A 611 -10.93 -4.85 1.30
C GLU A 611 -12.14 -4.01 1.69
N ALA A 612 -11.96 -2.71 1.93
CA ALA A 612 -13.06 -1.82 2.29
C ALA A 612 -14.12 -1.75 1.18
N LEU A 613 -13.71 -1.69 -0.09
CA LEU A 613 -14.63 -1.74 -1.24
C LEU A 613 -15.41 -3.05 -1.30
N SER A 614 -14.73 -4.18 -1.10
CA SER A 614 -15.33 -5.52 -1.13
C SER A 614 -16.33 -5.71 0.01
N VAL A 615 -16.00 -5.21 1.21
CA VAL A 615 -16.90 -5.20 2.36
C VAL A 615 -18.15 -4.39 2.06
N VAL A 616 -18.00 -3.17 1.57
CA VAL A 616 -19.16 -2.32 1.20
C VAL A 616 -20.01 -3.01 0.13
N ASP A 617 -19.38 -3.58 -0.89
CA ASP A 617 -20.12 -4.30 -1.93
C ASP A 617 -20.96 -5.46 -1.38
N PHE A 618 -20.35 -6.29 -0.52
CA PHE A 618 -21.03 -7.38 0.18
C PHE A 618 -22.20 -6.87 1.03
N LEU A 619 -22.01 -5.81 1.82
CA LEU A 619 -23.05 -5.22 2.67
C LEU A 619 -24.24 -4.74 1.83
N TYR A 620 -23.98 -4.01 0.74
CA TYR A 620 -25.04 -3.51 -0.14
C TYR A 620 -25.83 -4.64 -0.81
N LYS A 621 -25.14 -5.69 -1.29
CA LYS A 621 -25.81 -6.86 -1.91
C LYS A 621 -26.62 -7.64 -0.88
N THR A 622 -26.03 -7.92 0.28
CA THR A 622 -26.62 -8.78 1.32
C THR A 622 -27.84 -8.14 1.97
N LEU A 623 -27.80 -6.83 2.21
CA LEU A 623 -28.89 -6.09 2.82
C LEU A 623 -29.84 -5.45 1.79
N ALA A 624 -29.61 -5.68 0.49
CA ALA A 624 -30.36 -5.08 -0.62
C ALA A 624 -30.46 -3.54 -0.52
N LEU A 625 -29.36 -2.88 -0.14
CA LEU A 625 -29.34 -1.43 0.06
C LEU A 625 -29.35 -0.68 -1.28
N PRO A 626 -30.03 0.48 -1.36
CA PRO A 626 -30.03 1.30 -2.56
C PRO A 626 -28.65 1.92 -2.80
N ARG A 627 -28.08 1.69 -3.98
CA ARG A 627 -26.82 2.33 -4.40
C ARG A 627 -27.06 3.71 -4.99
N PRO A 628 -26.19 4.70 -4.72
CA PRO A 628 -26.26 6.00 -5.39
C PRO A 628 -26.11 5.83 -6.91
N MET A 629 -27.14 6.23 -7.66
CA MET A 629 -27.16 6.16 -9.14
C MET A 629 -26.48 7.39 -9.74
N PRO A 630 -25.88 7.30 -10.94
CA PRO A 630 -25.16 8.41 -11.58
C PRO A 630 -25.98 9.71 -11.67
N ASP A 631 -27.28 9.61 -11.98
CA ASP A 631 -28.17 10.77 -12.15
C ASP A 631 -28.40 11.57 -10.86
N ASN A 632 -28.10 10.97 -9.70
CA ASN A 632 -28.24 11.58 -8.38
C ASN A 632 -26.90 12.03 -7.78
N LEU A 633 -25.81 11.94 -8.55
CA LEU A 633 -24.46 12.24 -8.10
C LEU A 633 -23.87 13.40 -8.89
N SER A 634 -23.02 14.20 -8.25
CA SER A 634 -22.14 15.10 -9.01
C SER A 634 -21.17 14.30 -9.87
N GLU A 635 -20.61 14.92 -10.92
CA GLU A 635 -19.62 14.26 -11.80
C GLU A 635 -18.44 13.67 -11.02
N LYS A 636 -17.96 14.38 -9.99
CA LYS A 636 -16.86 13.93 -9.13
C LYS A 636 -17.23 12.69 -8.32
N GLU A 637 -18.44 12.63 -7.79
CA GLU A 637 -18.94 11.49 -7.01
C GLU A 637 -19.24 10.30 -7.91
N SER A 638 -19.84 10.54 -9.09
CA SER A 638 -20.05 9.52 -10.10
C SER A 638 -18.72 8.88 -10.51
N SER A 639 -17.69 9.70 -10.76
CA SER A 639 -16.33 9.23 -11.07
C SER A 639 -15.72 8.40 -9.92
N ALA A 640 -15.87 8.87 -8.68
CA ALA A 640 -15.39 8.14 -7.50
C ALA A 640 -15.99 6.72 -7.38
N VAL A 641 -17.32 6.60 -7.54
CA VAL A 641 -18.01 5.31 -7.51
C VAL A 641 -17.57 4.43 -8.69
N ALA A 642 -17.38 5.03 -9.86
CA ALA A 642 -16.95 4.32 -11.05
C ALA A 642 -15.54 3.72 -10.91
N GLU A 643 -14.61 4.48 -10.33
CA GLU A 643 -13.23 4.03 -10.05
C GLU A 643 -13.20 2.91 -9.00
N ASP A 644 -14.10 2.93 -8.02
CA ASP A 644 -14.19 1.86 -7.02
C ASP A 644 -14.64 0.53 -7.65
N TYR A 645 -15.65 0.57 -8.53
CA TYR A 645 -16.02 -0.61 -9.31
C TYR A 645 -14.92 -1.04 -10.28
N ALA A 646 -14.23 -0.09 -10.92
CA ALA A 646 -13.14 -0.42 -11.83
C ALA A 646 -11.99 -1.12 -11.09
N LEU A 647 -11.64 -0.67 -9.88
CA LEU A 647 -10.64 -1.30 -9.04
C LEU A 647 -11.02 -2.75 -8.67
N LEU A 648 -12.28 -2.99 -8.29
CA LEU A 648 -12.78 -4.35 -8.06
C LEU A 648 -12.77 -5.20 -9.34
N ALA A 649 -13.10 -4.61 -10.49
CA ALA A 649 -13.08 -5.33 -11.76
C ALA A 649 -11.65 -5.74 -12.17
N ASP A 650 -10.70 -4.81 -12.07
CA ASP A 650 -9.30 -5.02 -12.41
C ASP A 650 -8.67 -6.11 -11.55
N SER A 651 -8.98 -6.15 -10.24
CA SER A 651 -8.42 -7.15 -9.31
C SER A 651 -8.81 -8.58 -9.71
N TYR A 652 -10.07 -8.80 -10.09
CA TYR A 652 -10.56 -10.09 -10.56
C TYR A 652 -10.16 -10.42 -12.00
N ASN A 653 -9.78 -9.43 -12.82
CA ASN A 653 -9.42 -9.65 -14.23
C ASN A 653 -7.96 -10.05 -14.43
N PHE A 654 -7.03 -9.45 -13.67
CA PHE A 654 -5.58 -9.51 -13.96
C PHE A 654 -4.78 -10.42 -13.01
N GLU A 655 -5.44 -11.25 -12.20
CA GLU A 655 -4.78 -12.13 -11.21
C GLU A 655 -3.81 -11.35 -10.29
N TYR A 656 -4.30 -10.22 -9.78
CA TYR A 656 -3.50 -9.32 -8.94
C TYR A 656 -3.94 -9.43 -7.48
N ARG A 657 -3.19 -10.21 -6.70
CA ARG A 657 -3.40 -10.45 -5.25
C ARG A 657 -4.72 -11.10 -4.84
N VAL A 658 -5.71 -11.20 -5.73
CA VAL A 658 -6.95 -11.95 -5.55
C VAL A 658 -7.06 -12.95 -6.70
N GLU A 659 -7.69 -14.10 -6.46
CA GLU A 659 -7.91 -15.12 -7.49
C GLU A 659 -8.71 -14.55 -8.66
N LYS A 660 -8.27 -14.87 -9.88
CA LYS A 660 -8.89 -14.39 -11.11
C LYS A 660 -10.33 -14.92 -11.23
N ASN A 661 -11.29 -14.01 -11.41
CA ASN A 661 -12.68 -14.36 -11.64
C ASN A 661 -13.27 -13.44 -12.71
N ILE A 662 -13.20 -13.87 -13.97
CA ILE A 662 -13.60 -13.03 -15.11
C ILE A 662 -15.11 -12.72 -15.11
N LYS A 663 -15.95 -13.57 -14.52
CA LYS A 663 -17.39 -13.29 -14.37
C LYS A 663 -17.63 -12.12 -13.40
N LYS A 664 -17.03 -12.16 -12.20
CA LYS A 664 -17.06 -11.03 -11.26
C LYS A 664 -16.45 -9.78 -11.88
N ALA A 665 -15.33 -9.89 -12.59
CA ALA A 665 -14.73 -8.76 -13.30
C ALA A 665 -15.71 -8.14 -14.31
N HIS A 666 -16.38 -8.95 -15.13
CA HIS A 666 -17.42 -8.48 -16.06
C HIS A 666 -18.57 -7.76 -15.35
N GLU A 667 -19.06 -8.30 -14.23
CA GLU A 667 -20.11 -7.66 -13.41
C GLU A 667 -19.69 -6.28 -12.90
N TYR A 668 -18.46 -6.15 -12.38
CA TYR A 668 -17.94 -4.88 -11.89
C TYR A 668 -17.61 -3.89 -13.01
N TYR A 669 -17.05 -4.34 -14.15
CA TYR A 669 -16.90 -3.47 -15.32
C TYR A 669 -18.26 -2.99 -15.83
N THR A 670 -19.29 -3.85 -15.83
CA THR A 670 -20.67 -3.48 -16.16
C THR A 670 -21.19 -2.42 -15.20
N SER A 671 -20.91 -2.57 -13.91
CA SER A 671 -21.31 -1.59 -12.89
C SER A 671 -20.59 -0.25 -13.10
N ALA A 672 -19.27 -0.24 -13.29
CA ALA A 672 -18.49 0.97 -13.59
C ALA A 672 -18.92 1.66 -14.89
N ALA A 673 -19.27 0.88 -15.93
CA ALA A 673 -19.70 1.41 -17.22
C ALA A 673 -21.03 2.19 -17.13
N LYS A 674 -21.91 1.87 -16.19
CA LYS A 674 -23.13 2.67 -15.92
C LYS A 674 -22.79 4.11 -15.49
N TYR A 675 -21.62 4.31 -14.88
CA TYR A 675 -21.07 5.62 -14.51
C TYR A 675 -20.12 6.17 -15.59
N LYS A 676 -20.18 5.63 -16.81
CA LYS A 676 -19.36 6.05 -17.97
C LYS A 676 -17.85 5.91 -17.77
N HIS A 677 -17.40 5.00 -16.90
CA HIS A 677 -15.96 4.78 -16.68
C HIS A 677 -15.28 4.27 -17.95
N SER A 678 -14.31 5.04 -18.43
CA SER A 678 -13.76 4.90 -19.77
C SER A 678 -12.99 3.58 -19.97
N ARG A 679 -12.11 3.21 -19.01
CA ARG A 679 -11.40 1.91 -19.01
C ARG A 679 -12.36 0.72 -18.90
N SER A 680 -13.44 0.85 -18.13
CA SER A 680 -14.42 -0.23 -17.97
C SER A 680 -15.25 -0.45 -19.22
N LEU A 681 -15.68 0.64 -19.88
CA LEU A 681 -16.34 0.58 -21.19
C LEU A 681 -15.44 -0.13 -22.22
N PHE A 682 -14.16 0.21 -22.27
CA PHE A 682 -13.20 -0.46 -23.14
C PHE A 682 -13.11 -1.97 -22.87
N ASN A 683 -12.99 -2.38 -21.60
CA ASN A 683 -12.89 -3.79 -21.22
C ASN A 683 -14.18 -4.57 -21.52
N LEU A 684 -15.37 -3.96 -21.33
CA LEU A 684 -16.63 -4.56 -21.78
C LEU A 684 -16.65 -4.73 -23.30
N GLY A 685 -16.19 -3.72 -24.04
CA GLY A 685 -16.03 -3.81 -25.48
C GLY A 685 -15.16 -5.00 -25.88
N ALA A 686 -14.04 -5.22 -25.18
CA ALA A 686 -13.17 -6.37 -25.39
C ALA A 686 -13.85 -7.72 -25.09
N TYR A 687 -14.69 -7.83 -24.06
CA TYR A 687 -15.43 -9.06 -23.79
C TYR A 687 -16.44 -9.39 -24.89
N TYR A 688 -17.21 -8.41 -25.36
CA TYR A 688 -18.15 -8.61 -26.48
C TYR A 688 -17.42 -8.88 -27.80
N HIS A 689 -16.24 -8.32 -27.99
CA HIS A 689 -15.43 -8.58 -29.18
C HIS A 689 -14.92 -10.03 -29.20
N GLN A 690 -14.43 -10.52 -28.06
CA GLN A 690 -13.80 -11.83 -27.99
C GLN A 690 -14.81 -12.98 -27.85
N GLY A 691 -16.01 -12.74 -27.32
CA GLY A 691 -17.03 -13.78 -27.16
C GLY A 691 -16.75 -14.83 -26.07
N ASN A 692 -15.69 -14.65 -25.28
CA ASN A 692 -15.22 -15.68 -24.33
C ASN A 692 -16.05 -15.77 -23.03
N ILE A 693 -16.79 -14.71 -22.69
CA ILE A 693 -17.48 -14.54 -21.39
C ILE A 693 -18.96 -14.19 -21.59
N VAL A 694 -19.22 -13.39 -22.62
CA VAL A 694 -20.53 -13.05 -23.15
C VAL A 694 -20.57 -13.44 -24.61
N GLU A 695 -21.77 -13.62 -25.18
CA GLU A 695 -21.94 -13.89 -26.60
C GLU A 695 -21.21 -12.85 -27.47
N LYS A 696 -20.42 -13.31 -28.45
CA LYS A 696 -19.66 -12.45 -29.36
C LYS A 696 -20.64 -11.49 -30.06
N SER A 697 -20.42 -10.18 -29.90
CA SER A 697 -21.23 -9.15 -30.55
C SER A 697 -20.35 -7.97 -30.90
N PHE A 698 -19.87 -7.95 -32.13
CA PHE A 698 -18.99 -6.88 -32.60
C PHE A 698 -19.69 -5.51 -32.59
N ALA A 699 -21.00 -5.46 -32.91
CA ALA A 699 -21.78 -4.22 -32.82
C ALA A 699 -21.77 -3.62 -31.41
N LYS A 700 -21.94 -4.45 -30.37
CA LYS A 700 -21.82 -4.01 -28.97
C LYS A 700 -20.40 -3.61 -28.62
N ALA A 701 -19.40 -4.38 -29.06
CA ALA A 701 -17.99 -4.05 -28.85
C ALA A 701 -17.63 -2.67 -29.42
N LEU A 702 -18.00 -2.42 -30.68
CA LEU A 702 -17.78 -1.15 -31.35
C LEU A 702 -18.49 0.01 -30.64
N LYS A 703 -19.73 -0.18 -30.19
CA LYS A 703 -20.45 0.80 -29.38
C LYS A 703 -19.67 1.16 -28.12
N TYR A 704 -19.24 0.18 -27.33
CA TYR A 704 -18.49 0.42 -26.10
C TYR A 704 -17.12 1.06 -26.34
N TYR A 705 -16.41 0.68 -27.40
CA TYR A 705 -15.16 1.34 -27.77
C TYR A 705 -15.40 2.81 -28.15
N LYS A 706 -16.45 3.12 -28.91
CA LYS A 706 -16.82 4.50 -29.25
C LYS A 706 -17.15 5.30 -27.99
N GLU A 707 -17.99 4.77 -27.10
CA GLU A 707 -18.32 5.42 -25.82
C GLU A 707 -17.08 5.66 -24.96
N SER A 708 -16.19 4.67 -24.83
CA SER A 708 -14.91 4.82 -24.12
C SER A 708 -14.01 5.89 -24.75
N ALA A 709 -13.97 5.98 -26.08
CA ALA A 709 -13.22 7.02 -26.80
C ALA A 709 -13.82 8.43 -26.58
N THR A 710 -15.14 8.57 -26.43
CA THR A 710 -15.74 9.88 -26.08
C THR A 710 -15.30 10.39 -24.70
N GLN A 711 -14.79 9.50 -23.84
CA GLN A 711 -14.22 9.82 -22.54
C GLN A 711 -12.69 9.94 -22.60
N ASP A 712 -12.13 10.17 -23.80
CA ASP A 712 -10.69 10.36 -24.05
C ASP A 712 -9.81 9.21 -23.54
N TYR A 713 -10.30 7.96 -23.62
CA TYR A 713 -9.49 6.80 -23.27
C TYR A 713 -8.58 6.39 -24.43
N ALA A 714 -7.27 6.56 -24.26
CA ALA A 714 -6.27 6.27 -25.29
C ALA A 714 -6.36 4.83 -25.84
N GLY A 715 -6.61 3.83 -24.98
CA GLY A 715 -6.77 2.44 -25.41
C GLY A 715 -7.96 2.21 -26.35
N ALA A 716 -9.05 2.96 -26.19
CA ALA A 716 -10.21 2.88 -27.06
C ALA A 716 -9.95 3.54 -28.41
N HIS A 717 -9.34 4.73 -28.42
CA HIS A 717 -8.88 5.38 -29.66
C HIS A 717 -7.92 4.47 -30.42
N GLN A 718 -6.96 3.87 -29.73
CA GLN A 718 -6.04 2.91 -30.32
C GLN A 718 -6.77 1.73 -30.97
N ARG A 719 -7.74 1.13 -30.28
CA ARG A 719 -8.49 -0.02 -30.81
C ARG A 719 -9.34 0.37 -32.01
N LEU A 720 -10.07 1.48 -31.95
CA LEU A 720 -10.87 2.00 -33.06
C LEU A 720 -10.00 2.35 -34.27
N GLY A 721 -8.88 3.02 -34.03
CA GLY A 721 -7.92 3.38 -35.08
C GLY A 721 -7.42 2.15 -35.82
N ARG A 722 -7.10 1.08 -35.09
CA ARG A 722 -6.70 -0.20 -35.70
C ARG A 722 -7.85 -0.84 -36.48
N LEU A 723 -9.05 -0.90 -35.92
CA LEU A 723 -10.22 -1.52 -36.57
C LEU A 723 -10.53 -0.87 -37.92
N TYR A 724 -10.59 0.47 -37.96
CA TYR A 724 -10.84 1.19 -39.21
C TYR A 724 -9.65 1.12 -40.18
N MET A 725 -8.42 1.05 -39.69
CA MET A 725 -7.24 0.89 -40.54
C MET A 725 -7.19 -0.49 -41.21
N GLU A 726 -7.50 -1.55 -40.46
CA GLU A 726 -7.39 -2.94 -40.93
C GLU A 726 -8.68 -3.43 -41.63
N GLY A 727 -9.82 -2.75 -41.44
CA GLY A 727 -11.11 -3.23 -41.95
C GLY A 727 -11.60 -4.51 -41.24
N GLU A 728 -11.14 -4.75 -40.01
CA GLU A 728 -11.49 -5.92 -39.19
C GLU A 728 -12.93 -5.75 -38.68
N GLU A 729 -13.89 -6.45 -39.28
CA GLU A 729 -15.33 -6.45 -38.90
C GLU A 729 -16.03 -5.07 -39.05
N VAL A 730 -15.32 -4.08 -39.62
CA VAL A 730 -15.83 -2.77 -40.08
C VAL A 730 -15.33 -2.49 -41.50
N THR A 731 -16.03 -1.64 -42.24
CA THR A 731 -15.49 -1.09 -43.49
C THR A 731 -14.22 -0.28 -43.18
N GLN A 732 -13.14 -0.55 -43.93
CA GLN A 732 -11.89 0.20 -43.81
C GLN A 732 -12.14 1.69 -44.07
N ASP A 733 -11.62 2.53 -43.18
CA ASP A 733 -11.77 3.99 -43.22
C ASP A 733 -10.49 4.66 -42.71
N PHE A 734 -9.65 5.13 -43.62
CA PHE A 734 -8.38 5.76 -43.26
C PHE A 734 -8.56 7.14 -42.60
N ASP A 735 -9.67 7.84 -42.84
CA ASP A 735 -9.94 9.13 -42.21
C ASP A 735 -10.24 8.93 -40.72
N GLN A 736 -11.12 7.96 -40.39
CA GLN A 736 -11.42 7.57 -39.01
C GLN A 736 -10.19 6.97 -38.31
N ALA A 737 -9.42 6.13 -39.01
CA ALA A 737 -8.20 5.56 -38.48
C ALA A 737 -7.17 6.64 -38.12
N PHE A 738 -6.94 7.61 -39.01
CA PHE A 738 -6.02 8.72 -38.76
C PHE A 738 -6.44 9.54 -37.55
N MET A 739 -7.72 9.92 -37.48
CA MET A 739 -8.28 10.69 -36.36
C MET A 739 -8.06 9.97 -35.02
N HIS A 740 -8.43 8.69 -34.94
CA HIS A 740 -8.31 7.92 -33.71
C HIS A 740 -6.86 7.62 -33.33
N LEU A 741 -5.99 7.24 -34.27
CA LEU A 741 -4.57 6.97 -33.97
C LEU A 741 -3.82 8.24 -33.55
N THR A 742 -4.09 9.38 -34.18
CA THR A 742 -3.51 10.67 -33.78
C THR A 742 -3.95 11.04 -32.37
N LYS A 743 -5.26 10.96 -32.08
CA LYS A 743 -5.79 11.22 -30.74
C LYS A 743 -5.24 10.26 -29.68
N ALA A 744 -4.98 8.99 -30.02
CA ALA A 744 -4.32 8.05 -29.12
C ALA A 744 -2.90 8.48 -28.74
N VAL A 745 -2.12 9.01 -29.69
CA VAL A 745 -0.77 9.56 -29.44
C VAL A 745 -0.81 10.85 -28.63
N GLU A 746 -1.81 11.71 -28.86
CA GLU A 746 -2.02 12.93 -28.07
C GLU A 746 -2.31 12.61 -26.60
N LEU A 747 -3.17 11.62 -26.35
CA LEU A 747 -3.59 11.20 -25.02
C LEU A 747 -2.52 10.34 -24.31
N ASP A 748 -1.82 9.50 -25.05
CA ASP A 748 -0.73 8.65 -24.55
C ASP A 748 0.43 8.59 -25.56
N LYS A 749 1.52 9.27 -25.23
CA LYS A 749 2.74 9.41 -26.05
C LYS A 749 3.65 8.17 -25.98
N SER A 750 3.12 7.01 -25.60
CA SER A 750 3.87 5.76 -25.56
C SER A 750 4.45 5.40 -26.92
N ASP A 751 5.62 4.74 -26.91
CA ASP A 751 6.29 4.28 -28.13
C ASP A 751 5.35 3.35 -28.95
N GLU A 752 4.51 2.56 -28.28
CA GLU A 752 3.52 1.69 -28.94
C GLU A 752 2.49 2.48 -29.76
N ASN A 753 1.94 3.57 -29.22
CA ASN A 753 0.99 4.41 -29.95
C ASN A 753 1.68 5.15 -31.11
N GLN A 754 2.91 5.65 -30.88
CA GLN A 754 3.70 6.27 -31.94
C GLN A 754 3.95 5.30 -33.09
N MET A 755 4.37 4.07 -32.81
CA MET A 755 4.62 3.05 -33.83
C MET A 755 3.36 2.63 -34.59
N ARG A 756 2.20 2.59 -33.92
CA ARG A 756 0.91 2.32 -34.59
C ARG A 756 0.51 3.43 -35.56
N LEU A 757 0.71 4.69 -35.18
CA LEU A 757 0.52 5.82 -36.09
C LEU A 757 1.58 5.83 -37.21
N GLY A 758 2.82 5.46 -36.88
CA GLY A 758 3.90 5.22 -37.84
C GLY A 758 3.50 4.21 -38.90
N ARG A 759 3.04 3.02 -38.48
CA ARG A 759 2.51 1.98 -39.38
C ARG A 759 1.40 2.52 -40.27
N PHE A 760 0.46 3.28 -39.72
CA PHE A 760 -0.61 3.91 -40.49
C PHE A 760 -0.04 4.74 -41.65
N TYR A 761 0.96 5.60 -41.40
CA TYR A 761 1.61 6.38 -42.47
C TYR A 761 2.32 5.51 -43.51
N CYS A 762 2.75 4.29 -43.16
CA CYS A 762 3.36 3.38 -44.12
C CYS A 762 2.30 2.73 -45.05
N ILE A 763 1.17 2.28 -44.48
CA ILE A 763 0.21 1.41 -45.19
C ILE A 763 -1.05 2.11 -45.70
N ALA A 764 -1.33 3.33 -45.24
CA ALA A 764 -2.54 4.05 -45.63
C ALA A 764 -2.59 4.38 -47.13
N ASN A 765 -3.77 4.80 -47.60
CA ASN A 765 -3.93 5.27 -48.97
C ASN A 765 -3.04 6.50 -49.27
N LYS A 766 -2.89 6.84 -50.55
CA LYS A 766 -1.99 7.92 -51.00
C LYS A 766 -2.27 9.31 -50.39
N LYS A 767 -3.47 9.55 -49.83
CA LYS A 767 -3.80 10.79 -49.11
C LYS A 767 -3.00 10.92 -47.82
N TYR A 768 -2.76 9.81 -47.11
CA TYR A 768 -2.09 9.81 -45.80
C TYR A 768 -0.71 9.17 -45.81
N GLN A 769 -0.36 8.43 -46.87
CA GLN A 769 0.93 7.75 -46.96
C GLN A 769 2.08 8.77 -46.87
N ASP A 770 2.94 8.62 -45.86
CA ASP A 770 4.09 9.49 -45.61
C ASP A 770 5.23 8.65 -45.05
N LEU A 771 6.15 8.27 -45.94
CA LEU A 771 7.22 7.35 -45.59
C LEU A 771 8.25 7.96 -44.62
N THR A 772 8.37 9.29 -44.60
CA THR A 772 9.28 9.96 -43.66
C THR A 772 8.70 9.89 -42.25
N LYS A 773 7.42 10.23 -42.06
CA LYS A 773 6.75 10.08 -40.76
C LYS A 773 6.66 8.63 -40.30
N CYS A 774 6.41 7.72 -41.24
CA CYS A 774 6.47 6.27 -41.00
C CYS A 774 7.81 5.90 -40.35
N ILE A 775 8.94 6.16 -41.01
CA ILE A 775 10.29 5.77 -40.53
C ILE A 775 10.65 6.49 -39.22
N ASP A 776 10.34 7.78 -39.09
CA ASP A 776 10.67 8.56 -37.89
C ASP A 776 9.95 8.04 -36.64
N SER A 777 8.74 7.47 -36.79
CA SER A 777 7.97 6.88 -35.69
C SER A 777 8.58 5.59 -35.11
N PHE A 778 9.64 5.05 -35.73
CA PHE A 778 10.36 3.85 -35.27
C PHE A 778 11.78 4.15 -34.75
N LYS A 779 12.15 5.44 -34.64
CA LYS A 779 13.43 5.88 -34.09
C LYS A 779 13.31 6.15 -32.60
N PHE A 780 14.08 5.43 -31.79
CA PHE A 780 14.09 5.57 -30.33
C PHE A 780 15.52 5.79 -29.82
N THR A 781 15.70 6.77 -28.93
CA THR A 781 16.95 7.01 -28.20
C THR A 781 16.74 6.84 -26.70
N ASP A 782 17.83 6.66 -25.94
CA ASP A 782 17.84 6.75 -24.47
C ASP A 782 16.92 5.77 -23.71
N LYS A 783 16.72 4.56 -24.24
CA LYS A 783 15.91 3.52 -23.58
C LYS A 783 16.78 2.59 -22.72
N SER A 784 16.25 2.17 -21.57
CA SER A 784 16.86 1.11 -20.76
C SER A 784 16.78 -0.25 -21.46
N ARG A 785 17.60 -1.21 -21.02
CA ARG A 785 17.61 -2.58 -21.57
C ARG A 785 16.23 -3.26 -21.53
N LYS A 786 15.43 -2.99 -20.49
CA LYS A 786 14.09 -3.58 -20.33
C LYS A 786 13.10 -2.95 -21.33
N GLU A 787 13.16 -1.64 -21.51
CA GLU A 787 12.32 -0.92 -22.49
C GLU A 787 12.67 -1.35 -23.91
N TRP A 788 13.95 -1.45 -24.25
CA TRP A 788 14.41 -1.96 -25.54
C TRP A 788 13.87 -3.35 -25.86
N LYS A 789 13.84 -4.26 -24.88
CA LYS A 789 13.28 -5.60 -25.08
C LYS A 789 11.80 -5.55 -25.47
N ASN A 790 11.02 -4.66 -24.84
CA ASN A 790 9.59 -4.49 -25.13
C ASN A 790 9.36 -3.81 -26.48
N ILE A 791 10.08 -2.71 -26.74
CA ILE A 791 10.04 -1.97 -28.01
C ILE A 791 10.36 -2.92 -29.16
N ASN A 792 11.47 -3.67 -29.07
CA ASN A 792 11.86 -4.59 -30.14
C ASN A 792 10.84 -5.70 -30.35
N LYS A 793 10.18 -6.21 -29.30
CA LYS A 793 9.10 -7.18 -29.46
C LYS A 793 7.94 -6.60 -30.27
N PHE A 794 7.53 -5.37 -29.97
CA PHE A 794 6.45 -4.69 -30.68
C PHE A 794 6.85 -4.30 -32.10
N LYS A 795 8.08 -3.81 -32.29
CA LYS A 795 8.67 -3.37 -33.55
C LYS A 795 8.71 -4.49 -34.59
N LYS A 796 9.03 -5.71 -34.15
CA LYS A 796 8.97 -6.91 -34.98
C LYS A 796 7.60 -7.19 -35.59
N VAL A 797 6.53 -6.93 -34.83
CA VAL A 797 5.15 -7.14 -35.28
C VAL A 797 4.74 -6.04 -36.25
N GLU A 798 5.01 -4.78 -35.90
CA GLU A 798 4.65 -3.64 -36.75
C GLU A 798 5.40 -3.66 -38.08
N TYR A 799 6.70 -4.02 -38.10
CA TYR A 799 7.46 -4.19 -39.35
C TYR A 799 6.88 -5.27 -40.25
N ALA A 800 6.57 -6.44 -39.70
CA ALA A 800 5.95 -7.50 -40.48
C ALA A 800 4.63 -7.01 -41.11
N LYS A 801 3.79 -6.31 -40.34
CA LYS A 801 2.52 -5.74 -40.83
C LYS A 801 2.71 -4.64 -41.88
N ILE A 802 3.70 -3.75 -41.71
CA ILE A 802 4.04 -2.73 -42.71
C ILE A 802 4.33 -3.39 -44.05
N PHE A 803 5.11 -4.46 -44.05
CA PHE A 803 5.48 -5.18 -45.26
C PHE A 803 4.32 -5.97 -45.86
N THR A 804 3.55 -6.72 -45.05
CA THR A 804 2.45 -7.55 -45.56
C THR A 804 1.29 -6.71 -46.09
N ASP A 805 0.94 -5.63 -45.39
CA ASP A 805 -0.32 -4.94 -45.61
C ASP A 805 -0.15 -3.73 -46.56
N GLY A 806 1.07 -3.21 -46.71
CA GLY A 806 1.34 -2.02 -47.51
C GLY A 806 1.63 -2.28 -48.98
N SER A 807 1.29 -1.31 -49.83
CA SER A 807 1.62 -1.29 -51.27
C SER A 807 2.63 -0.18 -51.55
N TYR A 808 3.75 -0.55 -52.19
CA TYR A 808 4.92 0.31 -52.35
C TYR A 808 5.45 0.29 -53.78
N THR A 809 5.90 1.43 -54.27
CA THR A 809 6.82 1.51 -55.40
C THR A 809 8.18 0.92 -55.00
N GLN A 810 9.03 0.56 -55.98
CA GLN A 810 10.37 0.03 -55.67
C GLN A 810 11.21 0.98 -54.81
N LYS A 811 11.15 2.30 -55.05
CA LYS A 811 11.87 3.29 -54.25
C LYS A 811 11.36 3.39 -52.81
N GLU A 812 10.05 3.28 -52.61
CA GLU A 812 9.44 3.26 -51.26
C GLU A 812 9.82 1.97 -50.51
N LEU A 813 9.77 0.82 -51.20
CA LEU A 813 10.17 -0.47 -50.62
C LEU A 813 11.66 -0.45 -50.21
N GLN A 814 12.54 0.09 -51.05
CA GLN A 814 13.98 0.23 -50.73
C GLN A 814 14.22 1.03 -49.44
N ARG A 815 13.52 2.15 -49.26
CA ARG A 815 13.62 2.96 -48.03
C ARG A 815 13.13 2.22 -46.79
N LEU A 816 12.08 1.40 -46.91
CA LEU A 816 11.61 0.55 -45.81
C LEU A 816 12.61 -0.57 -45.49
N GLN A 817 13.23 -1.16 -46.52
CA GLN A 817 14.29 -2.15 -46.35
C GLN A 817 15.48 -1.54 -45.61
N GLU A 818 15.95 -0.35 -45.99
CA GLU A 818 17.06 0.36 -45.32
C GLU A 818 16.81 0.56 -43.81
N MET A 819 15.56 0.88 -43.43
CA MET A 819 15.15 0.99 -42.04
C MET A 819 15.34 -0.34 -41.29
N ILE A 820 14.84 -1.46 -41.86
CA ILE A 820 14.98 -2.79 -41.24
C ILE A 820 16.44 -3.27 -41.24
N ILE A 821 17.18 -3.02 -42.33
CA ILE A 821 18.61 -3.35 -42.47
C ILE A 821 19.40 -2.70 -41.34
N THR A 822 19.12 -1.43 -41.07
CA THR A 822 19.82 -0.68 -40.02
C THR A 822 19.47 -1.20 -38.63
N ASP A 823 18.18 -1.45 -38.35
CA ASP A 823 17.74 -1.89 -37.03
C ASP A 823 18.17 -3.31 -36.65
N TYR A 824 18.38 -4.17 -37.64
CA TYR A 824 18.72 -5.58 -37.45
C TYR A 824 20.08 -5.96 -38.05
N GLU A 825 20.89 -5.00 -38.46
CA GLU A 825 22.23 -5.22 -39.01
C GLU A 825 22.23 -6.31 -40.11
N LEU A 826 21.27 -6.22 -41.04
CA LEU A 826 21.12 -7.22 -42.10
C LEU A 826 22.24 -7.05 -43.13
N THR A 827 22.87 -8.15 -43.53
CA THR A 827 23.89 -8.13 -44.58
C THR A 827 23.37 -8.64 -45.91
N ASN A 828 22.29 -9.44 -45.89
CA ASN A 828 21.72 -10.05 -47.09
C ASN A 828 20.18 -10.05 -47.06
N LEU A 829 19.57 -9.64 -48.17
CA LEU A 829 18.11 -9.63 -48.37
C LEU A 829 17.62 -10.78 -49.27
N ASN A 830 18.50 -11.28 -50.14
CA ASN A 830 18.16 -12.31 -51.12
C ASN A 830 18.54 -13.68 -50.56
N VAL A 831 17.55 -14.37 -50.00
CA VAL A 831 17.69 -15.73 -49.48
C VAL A 831 16.69 -16.66 -50.14
N THR A 832 17.03 -17.94 -50.20
CA THR A 832 16.09 -19.04 -50.41
C THR A 832 15.91 -19.79 -49.10
N ILE A 833 14.81 -20.54 -48.95
CA ILE A 833 14.62 -21.41 -47.79
C ILE A 833 14.58 -22.86 -48.23
N GLU A 834 15.19 -23.74 -47.44
CA GLU A 834 15.11 -25.18 -47.59
C GLU A 834 14.37 -25.75 -46.38
N VAL A 835 13.22 -26.39 -46.63
CA VAL A 835 12.37 -26.94 -45.58
C VAL A 835 12.99 -28.24 -45.08
N GLU A 836 13.29 -28.29 -43.79
CA GLU A 836 13.85 -29.47 -43.12
C GLU A 836 12.71 -30.38 -42.63
N GLU A 837 11.76 -29.80 -41.90
CA GLU A 837 10.60 -30.50 -41.35
C GLU A 837 9.36 -29.61 -41.44
N SER A 838 8.19 -30.16 -41.77
CA SER A 838 6.95 -29.39 -41.74
C SER A 838 5.72 -30.27 -41.57
N GLY A 839 4.84 -29.86 -40.66
CA GLY A 839 3.67 -30.61 -40.26
C GLY A 839 3.24 -30.27 -38.83
N ILE A 840 2.71 -31.25 -38.12
CA ILE A 840 2.32 -31.18 -36.71
C ILE A 840 3.48 -31.62 -35.82
N PHE A 841 3.83 -30.76 -34.88
CA PHE A 841 4.83 -30.98 -33.86
C PHE A 841 4.21 -31.10 -32.48
N HIS A 842 4.73 -32.00 -31.66
CA HIS A 842 4.41 -32.07 -30.23
C HIS A 842 5.62 -31.62 -29.42
N PHE A 843 5.35 -30.81 -28.39
CA PHE A 843 6.40 -30.43 -27.44
C PHE A 843 6.69 -31.61 -26.50
N GLN A 844 7.93 -32.08 -26.52
CA GLN A 844 8.41 -33.09 -25.60
C GLN A 844 9.30 -32.41 -24.56
N GLU A 845 8.88 -32.45 -23.29
CA GLU A 845 9.72 -32.00 -22.19
C GLU A 845 11.01 -32.82 -22.12
N SER A 846 12.14 -32.16 -21.86
CA SER A 846 13.39 -32.87 -21.69
C SER A 846 13.34 -33.67 -20.39
N ASN A 847 13.71 -34.95 -20.49
CA ASN A 847 13.87 -35.82 -19.33
C ASN A 847 15.10 -35.46 -18.47
N LYS A 848 15.91 -34.49 -18.91
CA LYS A 848 17.10 -34.00 -18.18
C LYS A 848 16.83 -32.67 -17.51
N PHE A 849 17.04 -32.63 -16.20
CA PHE A 849 16.89 -31.42 -15.39
C PHE A 849 17.81 -30.29 -15.89
N GLY A 850 17.22 -29.18 -16.33
CA GLY A 850 17.94 -27.99 -16.82
C GLY A 850 18.15 -27.91 -18.34
N GLU A 851 17.75 -28.94 -19.10
CA GLU A 851 17.67 -28.86 -20.56
C GLU A 851 16.25 -28.44 -21.02
N SER A 852 16.17 -27.62 -22.06
CA SER A 852 14.88 -27.25 -22.67
C SER A 852 14.30 -28.44 -23.43
N GLY A 853 12.98 -28.64 -23.35
CA GLY A 853 12.26 -29.58 -24.22
C GLY A 853 12.35 -29.19 -25.70
N MET A 854 12.06 -30.15 -26.59
CA MET A 854 12.11 -29.97 -28.03
C MET A 854 10.78 -30.31 -28.68
N ASN A 855 10.47 -29.66 -29.81
CA ASN A 855 9.31 -30.02 -30.62
C ASN A 855 9.73 -31.14 -31.58
N GLU A 856 9.07 -32.28 -31.49
CA GLU A 856 9.28 -33.39 -32.43
C GLU A 856 8.16 -33.41 -33.48
N LEU A 857 8.51 -33.62 -34.74
CA LEU A 857 7.54 -33.82 -35.81
C LEU A 857 6.81 -35.15 -35.60
N VAL A 858 5.48 -35.10 -35.43
CA VAL A 858 4.64 -36.27 -35.18
C VAL A 858 3.86 -36.68 -36.44
N ASN A 859 3.53 -35.71 -37.29
CA ASN A 859 2.79 -35.95 -38.52
C ASN A 859 3.16 -34.89 -39.56
N ASP A 860 3.60 -35.29 -40.75
CA ASP A 860 3.94 -34.39 -41.86
C ASP A 860 2.71 -33.93 -42.66
N GLY A 861 1.50 -34.36 -42.29
CA GLY A 861 0.24 -34.06 -42.96
C GLY A 861 -0.31 -32.66 -42.71
N ASN A 862 -1.34 -32.29 -43.49
CA ASN A 862 -1.95 -30.96 -43.49
C ASN A 862 -3.24 -30.89 -42.64
N SER A 863 -3.52 -31.86 -41.79
CA SER A 863 -4.76 -31.92 -41.03
C SER A 863 -4.46 -32.20 -39.57
N ALA A 864 -4.89 -31.30 -38.69
CA ALA A 864 -4.65 -31.36 -37.27
C ALA A 864 -5.96 -31.28 -36.48
N SER A 865 -6.00 -31.90 -35.31
CA SER A 865 -7.14 -31.83 -34.40
C SER A 865 -6.64 -31.51 -33.01
N TYR A 866 -7.36 -30.62 -32.31
CA TYR A 866 -7.04 -30.35 -30.92
C TYR A 866 -7.37 -31.57 -30.05
N GLN A 867 -6.39 -32.06 -29.30
CA GLN A 867 -6.59 -33.07 -28.26
C GLN A 867 -6.29 -32.48 -26.89
N LYS A 868 -7.26 -32.60 -25.98
CA LYS A 868 -7.15 -32.04 -24.63
C LYS A 868 -5.99 -32.71 -23.88
N GLY A 869 -5.01 -31.92 -23.44
CA GLY A 869 -3.84 -32.39 -22.69
C GLY A 869 -2.62 -32.74 -23.54
N ILE A 870 -2.68 -32.55 -24.86
CA ILE A 870 -1.55 -32.72 -25.77
C ILE A 870 -1.24 -31.36 -26.41
N ASP A 871 -0.04 -30.85 -26.15
CA ASP A 871 0.43 -29.60 -26.77
C ASP A 871 0.87 -29.87 -28.21
N ALA A 872 -0.04 -29.60 -29.15
CA ALA A 872 0.21 -29.71 -30.58
C ALA A 872 0.40 -28.34 -31.22
N SER A 873 1.34 -28.25 -32.16
CA SER A 873 1.56 -27.06 -32.98
C SER A 873 1.71 -27.46 -34.45
N TYR A 874 1.27 -26.61 -35.37
CA TYR A 874 1.53 -26.79 -36.80
C TYR A 874 2.60 -25.80 -37.26
N GLY A 875 3.54 -26.21 -38.11
CA GLY A 875 4.57 -25.30 -38.58
C GLY A 875 5.60 -25.90 -39.54
N LEU A 876 6.77 -25.25 -39.59
CA LEU A 876 7.96 -25.81 -40.21
C LEU A 876 9.25 -25.39 -39.50
N TYR A 877 10.26 -26.24 -39.63
CA TYR A 877 11.68 -25.98 -39.42
C TYR A 877 12.36 -25.90 -40.79
N PHE A 878 13.28 -24.96 -40.95
CA PHE A 878 13.95 -24.70 -42.22
C PHE A 878 15.30 -24.04 -42.03
N SER A 879 16.16 -24.18 -43.03
CA SER A 879 17.40 -23.41 -43.15
C SER A 879 17.26 -22.34 -44.23
N THR A 880 18.13 -21.33 -44.19
CA THR A 880 18.20 -20.29 -45.21
C THR A 880 19.47 -20.45 -46.03
N ASP A 881 19.36 -20.36 -47.34
CA ASP A 881 20.50 -20.39 -48.25
C ASP A 881 20.71 -19.03 -48.93
N LEU A 882 21.98 -18.66 -49.13
CA LEU A 882 22.42 -17.40 -49.71
C LEU A 882 23.18 -17.67 -51.01
N PRO A 883 23.06 -16.82 -52.04
CA PRO A 883 23.92 -16.89 -53.21
C PRO A 883 25.41 -16.72 -52.82
N GLY A 884 26.19 -17.81 -52.87
CA GLY A 884 27.62 -17.83 -52.53
C GLY A 884 27.94 -18.56 -51.22
N MET A 885 29.10 -18.29 -50.61
CA MET A 885 29.47 -18.90 -49.34
C MET A 885 28.98 -18.06 -48.15
N ALA A 886 27.95 -18.54 -47.46
CA ALA A 886 27.45 -17.92 -46.23
C ALA A 886 28.48 -17.99 -45.07
N SER A 887 28.55 -16.93 -44.27
CA SER A 887 29.38 -16.82 -43.06
C SER A 887 28.54 -16.60 -41.80
N TYR A 888 29.11 -16.84 -40.61
CA TYR A 888 28.45 -16.52 -39.34
C TYR A 888 28.28 -15.01 -39.07
N LYS A 889 28.76 -14.16 -39.98
CA LYS A 889 28.49 -12.71 -39.95
C LYS A 889 27.31 -12.33 -40.83
N ASP A 890 26.80 -13.27 -41.63
CA ASP A 890 25.68 -13.01 -42.52
C ASP A 890 24.35 -13.10 -41.80
N ASN A 891 23.62 -11.98 -41.80
CA ASN A 891 22.31 -11.87 -41.18
C ASN A 891 21.25 -11.57 -42.23
N THR A 892 20.09 -12.19 -42.08
CA THR A 892 18.92 -11.96 -42.92
C THR A 892 17.66 -11.82 -42.08
N ALA A 893 16.58 -11.42 -42.72
CA ALA A 893 15.26 -11.40 -42.10
C ALA A 893 14.19 -11.90 -43.06
N LEU A 894 13.22 -12.61 -42.50
CA LEU A 894 12.09 -13.20 -43.21
C LEU A 894 10.80 -12.75 -42.54
N ILE A 895 9.74 -12.61 -43.32
CA ILE A 895 8.43 -12.24 -42.83
C ILE A 895 7.55 -13.48 -42.88
N VAL A 896 6.98 -13.81 -41.72
CA VAL A 896 6.06 -14.92 -41.60
C VAL A 896 4.67 -14.40 -41.34
N LYS A 897 3.72 -14.84 -42.17
CA LYS A 897 2.31 -14.53 -42.07
C LYS A 897 1.52 -15.81 -41.84
N TRP A 898 0.69 -15.79 -40.82
CA TRP A 898 -0.32 -16.81 -40.57
C TRP A 898 -1.69 -16.23 -40.85
N SER A 899 -2.49 -16.95 -41.61
CA SER A 899 -3.85 -16.54 -41.99
C SER A 899 -4.85 -17.66 -41.78
N LYS A 900 -6.11 -17.31 -41.51
CA LYS A 900 -7.26 -18.20 -41.58
C LYS A 900 -7.98 -17.93 -42.90
N ILE A 901 -8.33 -19.00 -43.60
CA ILE A 901 -9.05 -18.92 -44.86
C ILE A 901 -10.50 -19.29 -44.58
N ASP A 902 -11.41 -18.37 -44.86
CA ASP A 902 -12.83 -18.60 -44.70
C ASP A 902 -13.42 -19.46 -45.85
N LYS A 903 -14.71 -19.80 -45.73
CA LYS A 903 -15.42 -20.63 -46.72
C LYS A 903 -15.54 -19.97 -48.10
N THR A 904 -15.33 -18.66 -48.22
CA THR A 904 -15.37 -17.90 -49.47
C THR A 904 -14.00 -17.77 -50.13
N GLY A 905 -12.95 -18.28 -49.48
CA GLY A 905 -11.56 -18.16 -49.93
C GLY A 905 -10.89 -16.85 -49.50
N SER A 906 -11.56 -16.03 -48.70
CA SER A 906 -11.01 -14.79 -48.15
C SER A 906 -10.10 -15.10 -46.96
N SER A 907 -9.00 -14.36 -46.85
CA SER A 907 -7.91 -14.62 -45.89
C SER A 907 -7.89 -13.59 -44.77
N GLU A 908 -8.21 -14.01 -43.54
CA GLU A 908 -8.05 -13.23 -42.31
C GLU A 908 -6.64 -13.41 -41.76
N THR A 909 -5.88 -12.33 -41.55
CA THR A 909 -4.52 -12.44 -41.01
C THR A 909 -4.57 -12.67 -39.49
N LEU A 910 -4.02 -13.80 -39.03
CA LEU A 910 -3.96 -14.17 -37.62
C LEU A 910 -2.74 -13.59 -36.91
N SER A 911 -1.58 -13.65 -37.55
CA SER A 911 -0.34 -13.09 -37.00
C SER A 911 0.69 -12.81 -38.07
N ASN A 912 1.44 -11.72 -37.89
CA ASN A 912 2.60 -11.35 -38.70
C ASN A 912 3.81 -11.23 -37.79
N ARG A 913 4.95 -11.81 -38.19
CA ARG A 913 6.19 -11.73 -37.43
C ARG A 913 7.39 -11.67 -38.36
N ILE A 914 8.36 -10.83 -38.01
CA ILE A 914 9.69 -10.87 -38.61
C ILE A 914 10.56 -11.89 -37.84
N LEU A 915 11.12 -12.85 -38.57
CA LEU A 915 12.22 -13.68 -38.12
C LEU A 915 13.52 -12.99 -38.54
N TRP A 916 14.51 -12.98 -37.66
CA TRP A 916 15.81 -12.36 -37.92
C TRP A 916 16.90 -13.15 -37.21
N GLY A 917 18.04 -13.32 -37.87
CA GLY A 917 19.19 -14.03 -37.33
C GLY A 917 20.20 -14.39 -38.41
N ASN A 918 21.13 -15.25 -38.01
CA ASN A 918 22.21 -15.72 -38.85
C ASN A 918 21.69 -16.70 -39.93
N THR A 919 22.22 -16.61 -41.14
CA THR A 919 21.77 -17.48 -42.24
C THR A 919 22.17 -18.96 -42.11
N LYS A 920 23.20 -19.27 -41.29
CA LYS A 920 23.56 -20.65 -40.91
C LYS A 920 22.78 -21.19 -39.72
N GLY A 921 21.94 -20.37 -39.09
CA GLY A 921 21.08 -20.83 -38.00
C GLY A 921 19.94 -21.69 -38.51
N SER A 922 19.38 -22.54 -37.65
CA SER A 922 18.10 -23.20 -37.89
C SER A 922 16.94 -22.26 -37.56
N TRP A 923 15.94 -22.21 -38.42
CA TRP A 923 14.79 -21.33 -38.32
C TRP A 923 13.52 -22.16 -38.15
N PHE A 924 12.53 -21.59 -37.49
CA PHE A 924 11.23 -22.24 -37.38
C PHE A 924 10.09 -21.22 -37.27
N SER A 925 8.92 -21.64 -37.71
CA SER A 925 7.67 -20.96 -37.43
C SER A 925 6.59 -21.98 -37.14
N THR A 926 6.10 -21.98 -35.90
CA THR A 926 5.03 -22.85 -35.44
C THR A 926 3.90 -22.03 -34.85
N ARG A 927 2.68 -22.56 -34.97
CA ARG A 927 1.47 -22.03 -34.38
C ARG A 927 0.83 -23.12 -33.52
N ASN A 928 0.66 -22.84 -32.24
CA ASN A 928 -0.02 -23.76 -31.34
C ASN A 928 -1.49 -23.92 -31.75
N ILE A 929 -1.99 -25.15 -31.68
CA ILE A 929 -3.39 -25.48 -31.91
C ILE A 929 -4.08 -25.53 -30.56
N THR A 930 -5.13 -24.76 -30.39
CA THR A 930 -5.85 -24.65 -29.11
C THR A 930 -7.32 -24.97 -29.27
N ASN A 931 -8.01 -25.23 -28.16
CA ASN A 931 -9.46 -25.40 -28.14
C ASN A 931 -10.26 -24.13 -28.52
N LYS A 932 -9.60 -23.00 -28.77
CA LYS A 932 -10.21 -21.74 -29.22
C LYS A 932 -10.12 -21.57 -30.74
N ASP A 933 -9.37 -22.42 -31.42
CA ASP A 933 -9.26 -22.38 -32.87
C ASP A 933 -10.53 -22.97 -33.49
N GLU A 934 -11.13 -22.24 -34.43
CA GLU A 934 -12.29 -22.71 -35.15
C GLU A 934 -11.88 -23.74 -36.22
N ALA A 935 -12.72 -24.74 -36.43
CA ALA A 935 -12.52 -25.68 -37.53
C ALA A 935 -12.49 -24.93 -38.88
N GLY A 936 -11.48 -25.20 -39.70
CA GLY A 936 -11.29 -24.48 -40.95
C GLY A 936 -9.89 -24.58 -41.52
N ASN A 937 -9.69 -23.86 -42.62
CA ASN A 937 -8.42 -23.80 -43.33
C ASN A 937 -7.55 -22.68 -42.79
N TYR A 938 -6.28 -22.97 -42.62
CA TYR A 938 -5.26 -22.06 -42.14
C TYR A 938 -4.07 -22.10 -43.10
N GLN A 939 -3.32 -21.02 -43.14
CA GLN A 939 -2.24 -20.83 -44.09
C GLN A 939 -1.03 -20.19 -43.43
N LEU A 940 0.14 -20.72 -43.78
CA LEU A 940 1.45 -20.19 -43.46
C LEU A 940 2.10 -19.70 -44.73
N GLU A 941 2.58 -18.46 -44.71
CA GLU A 941 3.34 -17.85 -45.81
C GLU A 941 4.65 -17.26 -45.26
N ILE A 942 5.74 -17.45 -45.99
CA ILE A 942 7.05 -16.87 -45.71
C ILE A 942 7.48 -16.04 -46.90
N PHE A 943 7.84 -14.78 -46.64
CA PHE A 943 8.33 -13.82 -47.63
C PHE A 943 9.74 -13.34 -47.28
N ASP A 944 10.53 -13.03 -48.29
CA ASP A 944 11.72 -12.19 -48.11
C ASP A 944 11.33 -10.70 -47.99
N LEU A 945 12.32 -9.85 -47.69
CA LEU A 945 12.12 -8.41 -47.62
C LEU A 945 11.88 -7.74 -48.98
N ASN A 946 12.03 -8.46 -50.11
CA ASN A 946 11.60 -8.00 -51.43
C ASN A 946 10.12 -8.31 -51.72
N LYS A 947 9.39 -8.81 -50.71
CA LYS A 947 8.00 -9.28 -50.83
C LYS A 947 7.84 -10.47 -51.79
N ARG A 948 8.91 -11.20 -52.09
CA ARG A 948 8.84 -12.45 -52.84
C ARG A 948 8.45 -13.56 -51.87
N GLU A 949 7.42 -14.32 -52.25
CA GLU A 949 7.03 -15.53 -51.52
C GLU A 949 8.12 -16.59 -51.67
N LEU A 950 8.64 -17.06 -50.55
CA LEU A 950 9.62 -18.13 -50.49
C LEU A 950 8.96 -19.48 -50.19
N TYR A 951 7.84 -19.47 -49.47
CA TYR A 951 7.12 -20.67 -49.08
C TYR A 951 5.67 -20.36 -48.69
N GLN A 952 4.77 -21.28 -49.05
CA GLN A 952 3.38 -21.26 -48.63
C GLN A 952 2.92 -22.68 -48.32
N ARG A 953 2.19 -22.85 -47.21
CA ARG A 953 1.56 -24.12 -46.88
C ARG A 953 0.21 -23.93 -46.18
N LYS A 954 -0.79 -24.69 -46.63
CA LYS A 954 -2.13 -24.74 -46.01
C LYS A 954 -2.27 -25.95 -45.10
N PHE A 955 -3.02 -25.79 -44.02
CA PHE A 955 -3.43 -26.88 -43.14
C PHE A 955 -4.85 -26.67 -42.64
N THR A 956 -5.50 -27.75 -42.22
CA THR A 956 -6.88 -27.77 -41.74
C THR A 956 -6.89 -28.13 -40.27
N ILE A 957 -7.61 -27.35 -39.48
CA ILE A 957 -7.98 -27.73 -38.11
C ILE A 957 -9.37 -28.36 -38.19
N ASN A 958 -9.51 -29.61 -37.77
CA ASN A 958 -10.79 -30.32 -37.72
C ASN A 958 -11.48 -30.19 -36.37
#